data_AF-A0A168Q9E3-F1
#
_entry.id   AF-A0A168Q9E3-F1
#
_cell.length_a   1.000
_cell.length_b   1.000
_cell.length_c   1.000
_cell.angle_alpha   90.00
_cell.angle_beta   90.00
_cell.angle_gamma   90.00
#
_symmetry.space_group_name_H-M   'P 1'
#
loop_
_entity.id
_entity.type
_entity.pdbx_description
1 polymer ?
#
loop_
_entity_poly.entity_id
_entity_poly.type
_entity_poly.pdbx_seq_one_letter_code
_entity_poly.pdbx_strand_id
1 'polypeptide(L)'
;MTQLASFSLLLPFFACLPYQRMNQELHSLVTKYKTACLELEEIHAKVETVQSSEQAIAHRLSASTSTSTHSSSSHSTAAKKEETDEKLSQIISKLKSNVDTVLSKRLAETTSAKSAVQSYIDTTVWSLFSRTELQNNTLLFNNDQKRKDDKKRLYKLIATLFALDQEQVDSEDYKAQLHDWIIHISTIYLRLGGTIEKHKVLALLTATADIGSWAMPLIHIQADKLSQADDVLQTLDAIFIQPAPWTWTEDDFLVALDQLAIDFSYSRLMDAVDPDQQVSLESVLKFSRDLINKLMQAIQRSGEAAAMNSLVKRLAQTAVQISILLLDAIAEKGWECQDQVDDFMRQLIFGFYDLKENGGWFFLPNIPFKALSIHALWLVTVRMLQLKECDAAPPTALSDVLYDRLPNITRFQYQLHDNQTQGYFMLNCLTNMATCIPPGVDDISTVNDPESTLSACIVAVISYTLFTVAFVDKDLREVFYKDVRDNFGAICRCHPFVISLLLRWTAEHMAIMERMALYLFHSLKLDNWSILKDDLKLLHKLMSSSSKAAANAMTSQQKAQMQLAKYILQHLNYGYQHDAVDPNVSKAQPWHSRKLPFLSYDLHEEIAFILLDACQQFQPLPDTTTNENKGAIELVGTVTTAVSTYLPIADQIQLLKSTYDQTTNNNNTASNVIQWAWSVAVQLKLYDCPVSPRASDIEQSITLPFLKLVLNSYNNVSSSHSALLVYISFMLSVTSRHFLRFECNDGWMKLLVMLKRGKPEAVIRILSDMIPSFVYMHGDDFFNDESLSDFLKHMIELKTDPTLIKAASRLHKELDGSGIGLMIGSHVWHAHLIDSVSDLMDDQGKGFSYVDLVVHSWLKTVFRKADWMWHSGYVHMVDHLCKCAFVLYRHGMVRHMLLEEHKRMEAAKVQQSASSPRLTRFIKNMVVSDGGPYASLLNGEWSMLKPAKGPGVEQHHHWFAFEVLVMETMREAPFREELCALITKQLCTPLATDQQQPSIDLACVYKASSQKKPVDYLAIYRWVQHIMTMPVHHPLLPLYLQMFFSLYYLNIHGEVTLGFVCFHKRADWTTKLRDYIASVQTYYGQKITTVEEDHDASQDIEDGSGHTAVSAEVLQQAYYAMWLWLGNADLNRGLAEDAVEQLPSHYLVHRLKSCYANKTELEQPWHHTDDYWMDLVDTEQLEQAFLGFPWEGSEKFRTEESSSGAAAAASITTADDLISLSTTTRRLRLITDESTIEPLPPLVINTPSTSTSTSSIKKKMNLK
;
A
#
# COMPACT_ATOMS: atom_id res chain seq x y z
N MET A 1 55.81 3.91 -29.06
CA MET A 1 55.19 4.52 -30.27
C MET A 1 55.90 4.17 -31.61
N THR A 2 56.70 3.11 -31.74
CA THR A 2 57.37 2.76 -33.03
C THR A 2 57.43 1.26 -33.38
N GLN A 3 56.55 0.42 -32.83
CA GLN A 3 56.41 -0.98 -33.28
C GLN A 3 54.97 -1.40 -33.66
N LEU A 4 54.00 -0.48 -33.55
CA LEU A 4 52.58 -0.75 -33.84
C LEU A 4 52.17 -0.45 -35.30
N ALA A 5 53.04 0.15 -36.11
CA ALA A 5 52.74 0.49 -37.51
C ALA A 5 52.94 -0.67 -38.51
N SER A 6 53.30 -1.87 -38.04
CA SER A 6 53.64 -3.01 -38.91
C SER A 6 52.55 -4.07 -39.04
N PHE A 7 51.48 -4.01 -38.23
CA PHE A 7 50.47 -5.06 -38.15
C PHE A 7 49.26 -4.87 -39.08
N SER A 8 49.02 -3.65 -39.56
CA SER A 8 47.91 -3.32 -40.45
C SER A 8 48.16 -3.66 -41.93
N LEU A 9 49.36 -4.13 -42.30
CA LEU A 9 49.74 -4.43 -43.69
C LEU A 9 49.75 -5.92 -44.05
N LEU A 10 49.36 -6.85 -43.17
CA LEU A 10 49.45 -8.29 -43.41
C LEU A 10 48.12 -9.05 -43.51
N LEU A 11 46.98 -8.38 -43.39
CA LEU A 11 45.66 -9.02 -43.31
C LEU A 11 44.90 -9.29 -44.63
N PRO A 12 45.19 -8.72 -45.81
CA PRO A 12 44.48 -9.14 -47.03
C PRO A 12 45.05 -10.41 -47.69
N PHE A 13 46.02 -11.11 -47.08
CA PHE A 13 46.65 -12.30 -47.68
C PHE A 13 45.95 -13.64 -47.40
N PHE A 14 44.85 -13.66 -46.66
CA PHE A 14 44.26 -14.92 -46.16
C PHE A 14 43.01 -15.41 -46.90
N ALA A 15 42.60 -14.75 -47.99
CA ALA A 15 41.40 -15.14 -48.76
C ALA A 15 41.67 -16.08 -49.95
N CYS A 16 42.89 -16.59 -50.17
CA CYS A 16 43.14 -17.51 -51.27
C CYS A 16 44.39 -18.37 -51.05
N LEU A 17 44.26 -19.52 -50.39
CA LEU A 17 45.30 -20.56 -50.40
C LEU A 17 44.67 -21.96 -50.22
N PRO A 18 43.97 -22.51 -51.22
CA PRO A 18 43.69 -23.94 -51.24
C PRO A 18 44.98 -24.68 -51.67
N TYR A 19 45.23 -25.86 -51.10
CA TYR A 19 46.28 -26.84 -51.44
C TYR A 19 47.70 -26.75 -50.84
N GLN A 20 48.29 -25.59 -50.52
CA GLN A 20 49.74 -25.57 -50.19
C GLN A 20 50.13 -25.88 -48.72
N ARG A 21 49.16 -26.11 -47.82
CA ARG A 21 49.41 -26.34 -46.37
C ARG A 21 48.69 -27.53 -45.74
N MET A 22 48.04 -28.39 -46.53
CA MET A 22 47.32 -29.54 -45.99
C MET A 22 48.26 -30.69 -45.65
N ASN A 23 47.94 -31.41 -44.57
CA ASN A 23 48.62 -32.66 -44.26
C ASN A 23 48.03 -33.76 -45.17
N GLN A 24 48.75 -34.10 -46.23
CA GLN A 24 48.29 -35.07 -47.25
C GLN A 24 48.02 -36.47 -46.68
N GLU A 25 48.77 -36.87 -45.65
CA GLU A 25 48.61 -38.17 -45.00
C GLU A 25 47.36 -38.21 -44.13
N LEU A 26 47.14 -37.18 -43.31
CA LEU A 26 45.90 -37.03 -42.54
C LEU A 26 44.68 -36.95 -43.46
N HIS A 27 44.76 -36.15 -44.53
CA HIS A 27 43.70 -36.03 -45.51
C HIS A 27 43.33 -37.40 -46.11
N SER A 28 44.32 -38.17 -46.56
CA SER A 28 44.07 -39.52 -47.11
C SER A 28 43.43 -40.47 -46.10
N LEU A 29 43.86 -40.45 -44.84
CA LEU A 29 43.30 -41.30 -43.79
C LEU A 29 41.86 -40.92 -43.45
N VAL A 30 41.56 -39.61 -43.33
CA VAL A 30 40.22 -39.12 -43.03
C VAL A 30 39.28 -39.33 -44.22
N THR A 31 39.74 -39.17 -45.47
CA THR A 31 38.94 -39.50 -46.66
C THR A 31 38.60 -41.00 -46.70
N LYS A 32 39.52 -41.89 -46.33
CA LYS A 32 39.23 -43.34 -46.23
C LYS A 32 38.19 -43.63 -45.15
N TYR A 33 38.24 -42.93 -44.03
CA TYR A 33 37.23 -43.03 -42.98
C TYR A 33 35.87 -42.52 -43.48
N LYS A 34 35.82 -41.37 -44.15
CA LYS A 34 34.62 -40.81 -44.81
C LYS A 34 33.98 -41.82 -45.77
N THR A 35 34.77 -42.45 -46.64
CA THR A 35 34.26 -43.49 -47.56
C THR A 35 33.72 -44.69 -46.79
N ALA A 36 34.40 -45.15 -45.73
CA ALA A 36 33.94 -46.28 -44.92
C ALA A 36 32.62 -45.97 -44.16
N CYS A 37 32.42 -44.74 -43.67
CA CYS A 37 31.17 -44.32 -43.04
C CYS A 37 30.01 -44.29 -44.05
N LEU A 38 30.20 -43.70 -45.22
CA LEU A 38 29.15 -43.65 -46.26
C LEU A 38 28.76 -45.06 -46.74
N GLU A 39 29.74 -45.95 -46.93
CA GLU A 39 29.48 -47.34 -47.28
C GLU A 39 28.75 -48.10 -46.15
N LEU A 40 29.02 -47.77 -44.89
CA LEU A 40 28.35 -48.35 -43.72
C LEU A 40 26.90 -47.86 -43.59
N GLU A 41 26.64 -46.58 -43.80
CA GLU A 41 25.29 -45.99 -43.81
C GLU A 41 24.45 -46.54 -44.97
N GLU A 42 25.03 -46.64 -46.17
CA GLU A 42 24.37 -47.26 -47.33
C GLU A 42 23.96 -48.71 -47.03
N ILE A 43 24.81 -49.45 -46.32
CA ILE A 43 24.52 -50.81 -45.90
C ILE A 43 23.50 -50.84 -44.78
N HIS A 44 23.55 -49.95 -43.79
CA HIS A 44 22.53 -49.83 -42.75
C HIS A 44 21.14 -49.52 -43.33
N ALA A 45 21.04 -48.57 -44.28
CA ALA A 45 19.78 -48.28 -44.98
C ALA A 45 19.28 -49.50 -45.79
N LYS A 46 20.20 -50.26 -46.41
CA LYS A 46 19.88 -51.53 -47.06
C LYS A 46 19.47 -52.62 -46.05
N VAL A 47 20.03 -52.65 -44.85
CA VAL A 47 19.65 -53.58 -43.78
C VAL A 47 18.26 -53.24 -43.25
N GLU A 48 17.93 -51.96 -43.01
CA GLU A 48 16.60 -51.53 -42.58
C GLU A 48 15.51 -51.80 -43.63
N THR A 49 15.82 -51.62 -44.92
CA THR A 49 14.89 -52.01 -46.01
C THR A 49 14.71 -53.53 -46.12
N VAL A 50 15.77 -54.32 -45.84
CA VAL A 50 15.68 -55.79 -45.76
C VAL A 50 14.92 -56.24 -44.51
N GLN A 51 15.12 -55.62 -43.35
CA GLN A 51 14.40 -55.94 -42.11
C GLN A 51 12.93 -55.54 -42.17
N SER A 52 12.60 -54.37 -42.73
CA SER A 52 11.21 -53.95 -42.95
C SER A 52 10.49 -54.84 -43.97
N SER A 53 11.18 -55.32 -45.01
CA SER A 53 10.63 -56.29 -45.95
C SER A 53 10.51 -57.70 -45.35
N GLU A 54 11.43 -58.13 -44.48
CA GLU A 54 11.33 -59.36 -43.68
C GLU A 54 10.13 -59.30 -42.72
N GLN A 55 9.94 -58.19 -41.99
CA GLN A 55 8.77 -57.96 -41.15
C GLN A 55 7.47 -57.92 -41.96
N ALA A 56 7.47 -57.33 -43.16
CA ALA A 56 6.32 -57.34 -44.07
C ALA A 56 5.99 -58.75 -44.61
N ILE A 57 7.00 -59.59 -44.87
CA ILE A 57 6.85 -60.99 -45.29
C ILE A 57 6.35 -61.85 -44.12
N ALA A 58 6.92 -61.69 -42.92
CA ALA A 58 6.49 -62.37 -41.70
C ALA A 58 5.04 -62.01 -41.33
N HIS A 59 4.64 -60.74 -41.47
CA HIS A 59 3.27 -60.28 -41.23
C HIS A 59 2.26 -60.81 -42.27
N ARG A 60 2.68 -61.00 -43.54
CA ARG A 60 1.83 -61.66 -44.56
C ARG A 60 1.67 -63.16 -44.32
N LEU A 61 2.71 -63.84 -43.81
CA LEU A 61 2.66 -65.26 -43.45
C LEU A 61 1.83 -65.53 -42.18
N SER A 62 1.91 -64.65 -41.17
CA SER A 62 1.09 -64.73 -39.95
C SER A 62 -0.39 -64.40 -40.20
N ALA A 63 -0.68 -63.46 -41.12
CA ALA A 63 -2.05 -63.16 -41.56
C ALA A 63 -2.68 -64.33 -42.35
N SER A 64 -1.85 -65.13 -43.04
CA SER A 64 -2.29 -66.31 -43.80
C SER A 64 -2.58 -67.53 -42.93
N THR A 65 -2.14 -67.54 -41.66
CA THR A 65 -2.31 -68.66 -40.72
C THR A 65 -3.47 -68.47 -39.74
N SER A 66 -4.01 -67.26 -39.60
CA SER A 66 -5.10 -66.94 -38.65
C SER A 66 -6.52 -66.95 -39.26
N THR A 67 -6.68 -67.26 -40.55
CA THR A 67 -8.00 -67.30 -41.23
C THR A 67 -8.20 -68.51 -42.15
N SER A 68 -8.10 -69.75 -41.63
CA SER A 68 -8.83 -70.88 -42.25
C SER A 68 -9.11 -72.03 -41.29
N THR A 69 -9.97 -71.82 -40.30
CA THR A 69 -10.78 -72.92 -39.73
C THR A 69 -12.03 -73.07 -40.58
N HIS A 70 -12.00 -73.99 -41.54
CA HIS A 70 -13.03 -75.03 -41.73
C HIS A 70 -12.63 -75.96 -42.89
N SER A 71 -12.31 -77.21 -42.53
CA SER A 71 -12.62 -78.48 -43.20
C SER A 71 -13.23 -78.40 -44.62
N SER A 72 -12.76 -79.13 -45.62
CA SER A 72 -12.45 -80.58 -45.57
C SER A 72 -11.51 -81.05 -46.70
N SER A 73 -10.69 -82.04 -46.36
CA SER A 73 -9.99 -83.01 -47.24
C SER A 73 -8.89 -82.54 -48.19
N SER A 74 -7.63 -82.74 -47.81
CA SER A 74 -6.68 -83.62 -48.53
C SER A 74 -5.28 -83.55 -47.90
N HIS A 75 -4.80 -84.70 -47.41
CA HIS A 75 -3.54 -84.89 -46.68
C HIS A 75 -2.25 -84.71 -47.53
N SER A 76 -2.29 -84.01 -48.68
CA SER A 76 -1.12 -83.87 -49.57
C SER A 76 -0.56 -82.44 -49.70
N THR A 77 -1.18 -81.44 -49.08
CA THR A 77 -0.74 -80.02 -49.15
C THR A 77 0.00 -79.52 -47.91
N ALA A 78 -0.12 -80.20 -46.76
CA ALA A 78 0.57 -79.79 -45.52
C ALA A 78 2.10 -80.06 -45.58
N ALA A 79 2.52 -81.23 -46.09
CA ALA A 79 3.94 -81.60 -46.13
C ALA A 79 4.77 -80.73 -47.11
N LYS A 80 4.17 -80.24 -48.21
CA LYS A 80 4.85 -79.29 -49.12
C LYS A 80 4.92 -77.87 -48.57
N LYS A 81 3.97 -77.47 -47.72
CA LYS A 81 3.92 -76.13 -47.12
C LYS A 81 4.93 -75.99 -45.98
N GLU A 82 5.06 -77.04 -45.17
CA GLU A 82 6.06 -77.12 -44.08
C GLU A 82 7.49 -77.16 -44.63
N GLU A 83 7.74 -77.88 -45.75
CA GLU A 83 9.04 -77.88 -46.43
C GLU A 83 9.38 -76.52 -47.08
N THR A 84 8.37 -75.78 -47.59
CA THR A 84 8.58 -74.43 -48.15
C THR A 84 8.80 -73.38 -47.07
N ASP A 85 8.12 -73.49 -45.92
CA ASP A 85 8.30 -72.58 -44.79
C ASP A 85 9.66 -72.83 -44.10
N GLU A 86 10.11 -74.08 -43.94
CA GLU A 86 11.47 -74.38 -43.47
C GLU A 86 12.55 -73.87 -44.44
N LYS A 87 12.34 -74.02 -45.75
CA LYS A 87 13.26 -73.47 -46.78
C LYS A 87 13.28 -71.94 -46.75
N LEU A 88 12.14 -71.29 -46.54
CA LEU A 88 12.04 -69.84 -46.44
C LEU A 88 12.72 -69.33 -45.15
N SER A 89 12.50 -69.98 -44.01
CA SER A 89 13.18 -69.67 -42.75
C SER A 89 14.69 -69.93 -42.82
N GLN A 90 15.13 -70.96 -43.55
CA GLN A 90 16.55 -71.18 -43.86
C GLN A 90 17.13 -70.08 -44.76
N ILE A 91 16.39 -69.62 -45.77
CA ILE A 91 16.83 -68.53 -46.64
C ILE A 91 16.91 -67.21 -45.88
N ILE A 92 15.91 -66.90 -45.03
CA ILE A 92 15.88 -65.70 -44.20
C ILE A 92 17.01 -65.73 -43.16
N SER A 93 17.21 -66.85 -42.45
CA SER A 93 18.32 -66.97 -41.49
C SER A 93 19.70 -66.91 -42.15
N LYS A 94 19.84 -67.45 -43.37
CA LYS A 94 21.08 -67.34 -44.16
C LYS A 94 21.30 -65.94 -44.72
N LEU A 95 20.24 -65.25 -45.15
CA LEU A 95 20.30 -63.85 -45.57
C LEU A 95 20.66 -62.95 -44.39
N LYS A 96 20.03 -63.14 -43.22
CA LYS A 96 20.34 -62.44 -41.97
C LYS A 96 21.77 -62.68 -41.54
N SER A 97 22.24 -63.93 -41.54
CA SER A 97 23.64 -64.24 -41.28
C SER A 97 24.59 -63.56 -42.26
N ASN A 98 24.28 -63.55 -43.57
CA ASN A 98 25.10 -62.88 -44.57
C ASN A 98 25.10 -61.34 -44.40
N VAL A 99 23.95 -60.75 -44.11
CA VAL A 99 23.79 -59.31 -43.83
C VAL A 99 24.55 -58.94 -42.56
N ASP A 100 24.41 -59.71 -41.48
CA ASP A 100 25.15 -59.51 -40.22
C ASP A 100 26.66 -59.67 -40.43
N THR A 101 27.09 -60.59 -41.31
CA THR A 101 28.52 -60.79 -41.64
C THR A 101 29.06 -59.59 -42.42
N VAL A 102 28.31 -59.08 -43.41
CA VAL A 102 28.69 -57.90 -44.19
C VAL A 102 28.68 -56.65 -43.31
N LEU A 103 27.67 -56.47 -42.47
CA LEU A 103 27.57 -55.37 -41.52
C LEU A 103 28.73 -55.40 -40.52
N SER A 104 28.99 -56.56 -39.90
CA SER A 104 30.11 -56.74 -38.96
C SER A 104 31.46 -56.46 -39.62
N LYS A 105 31.62 -56.86 -40.89
CA LYS A 105 32.84 -56.58 -41.66
C LYS A 105 33.00 -55.08 -41.92
N ARG A 106 31.94 -54.39 -42.33
CA ARG A 106 31.99 -52.95 -42.61
C ARG A 106 32.15 -52.14 -41.33
N LEU A 107 31.50 -52.53 -40.24
CA LEU A 107 31.71 -51.95 -38.92
C LEU A 107 33.18 -52.14 -38.48
N ALA A 108 33.78 -53.32 -38.73
CA ALA A 108 35.20 -53.56 -38.49
C ALA A 108 36.12 -52.70 -39.38
N GLU A 109 35.77 -52.49 -40.66
CA GLU A 109 36.52 -51.62 -41.58
C GLU A 109 36.43 -50.14 -41.16
N THR A 110 35.24 -49.65 -40.79
CA THR A 110 35.02 -48.28 -40.32
C THR A 110 35.72 -48.03 -38.98
N THR A 111 35.63 -48.96 -38.03
CA THR A 111 36.36 -48.87 -36.74
C THR A 111 37.87 -48.94 -36.93
N SER A 112 38.36 -49.75 -37.88
CA SER A 112 39.79 -49.79 -38.22
C SER A 112 40.26 -48.49 -38.86
N ALA A 113 39.48 -47.90 -39.77
CA ALA A 113 39.80 -46.62 -40.40
C ALA A 113 39.78 -45.47 -39.37
N LYS A 114 38.78 -45.44 -38.48
CA LYS A 114 38.71 -44.52 -37.34
C LYS A 114 39.93 -44.65 -36.44
N SER A 115 40.30 -45.88 -36.06
CA SER A 115 41.46 -46.15 -35.22
C SER A 115 42.78 -45.75 -35.89
N ALA A 116 42.88 -45.85 -37.23
CA ALA A 116 44.07 -45.41 -37.97
C ALA A 116 44.23 -43.88 -37.94
N VAL A 117 43.14 -43.13 -38.10
CA VAL A 117 43.14 -41.66 -37.94
C VAL A 117 43.49 -41.27 -36.50
N GLN A 118 42.84 -41.89 -35.51
CA GLN A 118 43.09 -41.62 -34.09
C GLN A 118 44.55 -41.91 -33.72
N SER A 119 45.10 -43.06 -34.15
CA SER A 119 46.50 -43.43 -33.90
C SER A 119 47.48 -42.43 -34.52
N TYR A 120 47.17 -41.88 -35.69
CA TYR A 120 47.99 -40.87 -36.34
C TYR A 120 47.97 -39.54 -35.57
N ILE A 121 46.78 -39.11 -35.13
CA ILE A 121 46.61 -37.91 -34.30
C ILE A 121 47.36 -38.10 -32.97
N ASP A 122 47.12 -39.20 -32.25
CA ASP A 122 47.74 -39.50 -30.95
C ASP A 122 49.27 -39.58 -31.07
N THR A 123 49.80 -40.22 -32.11
CA THR A 123 51.26 -40.30 -32.35
C THR A 123 51.85 -38.92 -32.61
N THR A 124 51.15 -38.10 -33.39
CA THR A 124 51.59 -36.74 -33.70
C THR A 124 51.57 -35.86 -32.45
N VAL A 125 50.52 -35.93 -31.64
CA VAL A 125 50.39 -35.23 -30.35
C VAL A 125 51.44 -35.72 -29.35
N TRP A 126 51.69 -37.03 -29.28
CA TRP A 126 52.69 -37.62 -28.40
C TRP A 126 54.13 -37.22 -28.76
N SER A 127 54.37 -36.87 -30.02
CA SER A 127 55.66 -36.43 -30.54
C SER A 127 55.95 -34.93 -30.34
N LEU A 128 55.00 -34.17 -29.80
CA LEU A 128 55.17 -32.73 -29.53
C LEU A 128 56.29 -32.52 -28.52
N PHE A 129 57.17 -31.56 -28.80
CA PHE A 129 58.24 -31.18 -27.88
C PHE A 129 57.66 -30.69 -26.53
N SER A 130 56.54 -29.98 -26.60
CA SER A 130 55.87 -29.35 -25.46
C SER A 130 54.98 -30.30 -24.64
N ARG A 131 55.00 -31.63 -24.92
CA ARG A 131 54.08 -32.62 -24.32
C ARG A 131 54.10 -32.63 -22.79
N THR A 132 55.29 -32.71 -22.19
CA THR A 132 55.45 -32.78 -20.73
C THR A 132 55.08 -31.48 -20.04
N GLU A 133 55.28 -30.35 -20.72
CA GLU A 133 54.89 -29.03 -20.21
C GLU A 133 53.36 -28.85 -20.24
N LEU A 134 52.70 -29.37 -21.27
CA LEU A 134 51.24 -29.41 -21.36
C LEU A 134 50.60 -30.31 -20.30
N GLN A 135 51.19 -31.49 -20.03
CA GLN A 135 50.68 -32.42 -19.02
C GLN A 135 50.77 -31.86 -17.58
N ASN A 136 51.73 -30.97 -17.32
CA ASN A 136 51.96 -30.39 -15.98
C ASN A 136 51.40 -28.97 -15.80
N ASN A 137 50.71 -28.40 -16.81
CA ASN A 137 50.18 -27.03 -16.80
C ASN A 137 51.24 -25.91 -16.49
N THR A 138 52.53 -26.17 -16.71
CA THR A 138 53.61 -25.21 -16.44
C THR A 138 54.24 -24.73 -17.75
N LEU A 139 53.63 -23.72 -18.38
CA LEU A 139 54.12 -23.13 -19.64
C LEU A 139 55.08 -21.98 -19.36
N LEU A 140 56.38 -22.25 -19.33
CA LEU A 140 57.37 -21.26 -18.84
C LEU A 140 57.83 -20.21 -19.88
N PHE A 141 57.84 -20.47 -21.21
CA PHE A 141 58.28 -19.44 -22.20
C PHE A 141 57.70 -19.62 -23.62
N ASN A 142 57.14 -18.55 -24.22
CA ASN A 142 56.38 -18.59 -25.48
C ASN A 142 57.20 -18.51 -26.80
N ASN A 143 58.53 -18.34 -26.74
CA ASN A 143 59.35 -17.96 -27.90
C ASN A 143 60.32 -19.03 -28.44
N ASP A 144 60.31 -20.26 -27.92
CA ASP A 144 61.18 -21.33 -28.43
C ASP A 144 60.80 -21.73 -29.88
N GLN A 145 61.80 -21.86 -30.75
CA GLN A 145 61.63 -22.24 -32.14
C GLN A 145 60.96 -23.62 -32.27
N LYS A 146 61.25 -24.55 -31.35
CA LYS A 146 60.62 -25.88 -31.31
C LYS A 146 59.12 -25.79 -31.04
N ARG A 147 58.69 -24.87 -30.16
CA ARG A 147 57.27 -24.62 -29.88
C ARG A 147 56.56 -23.94 -31.05
N LYS A 148 57.24 -23.04 -31.78
CA LYS A 148 56.71 -22.49 -33.04
C LYS A 148 56.49 -23.57 -34.09
N ASP A 149 57.36 -24.57 -34.13
CA ASP A 149 57.24 -25.70 -35.04
C ASP A 149 56.13 -26.68 -34.61
N ASP A 150 55.96 -26.93 -33.30
CA ASP A 150 54.79 -27.64 -32.74
C ASP A 150 53.47 -26.94 -33.12
N LYS A 151 53.38 -25.61 -32.93
CA LYS A 151 52.21 -24.80 -33.32
C LYS A 151 51.92 -24.90 -34.82
N LYS A 152 52.95 -24.80 -35.67
CA LYS A 152 52.79 -24.95 -37.13
C LYS A 152 52.30 -26.35 -37.52
N ARG A 153 52.78 -27.40 -36.85
CA ARG A 153 52.34 -28.78 -37.10
C ARG A 153 50.88 -28.97 -36.73
N LEU A 154 50.47 -28.51 -35.54
CA LEU A 154 49.08 -28.59 -35.07
C LEU A 154 48.13 -27.77 -35.94
N TYR A 155 48.50 -26.54 -36.30
CA TYR A 155 47.67 -25.70 -37.18
C TYR A 155 47.44 -26.36 -38.56
N LYS A 156 48.44 -27.06 -39.11
CA LYS A 156 48.25 -27.81 -40.37
C LYS A 156 47.24 -28.94 -40.23
N LEU A 157 47.22 -29.64 -39.10
CA LEU A 157 46.23 -30.69 -38.84
C LEU A 157 44.83 -30.06 -38.73
N ILE A 158 44.69 -29.01 -37.92
CA ILE A 158 43.42 -28.27 -37.73
C ILE A 158 42.89 -27.78 -39.07
N ALA A 159 43.70 -27.05 -39.85
CA ALA A 159 43.28 -26.54 -41.15
C ALA A 159 42.90 -27.65 -42.15
N THR A 160 43.51 -28.84 -42.04
CA THR A 160 43.15 -29.99 -42.89
C THR A 160 41.79 -30.57 -42.49
N LEU A 161 41.50 -30.67 -41.19
CA LEU A 161 40.21 -31.16 -40.69
C LEU A 161 39.07 -30.19 -41.00
N PHE A 162 39.27 -28.88 -40.79
CA PHE A 162 38.30 -27.84 -41.17
C PHE A 162 38.02 -27.81 -42.67
N ALA A 163 39.03 -28.04 -43.52
CA ALA A 163 38.82 -28.13 -44.97
C ALA A 163 37.96 -29.34 -45.36
N LEU A 164 38.08 -30.47 -44.63
CA LEU A 164 37.28 -31.69 -44.85
C LEU A 164 35.85 -31.56 -44.31
N ASP A 165 35.64 -30.70 -43.32
CA ASP A 165 34.31 -30.38 -42.77
C ASP A 165 33.50 -29.49 -43.73
N GLN A 166 34.18 -28.61 -44.49
CA GLN A 166 33.55 -27.81 -45.55
C GLN A 166 33.13 -28.61 -46.78
N GLU A 167 33.62 -29.85 -46.95
CA GLU A 167 33.16 -30.76 -48.01
C GLU A 167 31.81 -31.35 -47.59
N GLN A 168 30.69 -30.69 -47.92
CA GLN A 168 29.33 -31.08 -47.51
C GLN A 168 29.02 -32.58 -47.70
N VAL A 169 28.80 -33.28 -46.58
CA VAL A 169 28.47 -34.71 -46.50
C VAL A 169 27.36 -34.90 -45.46
N ASP A 170 26.35 -35.71 -45.78
CA ASP A 170 25.15 -35.90 -44.96
C ASP A 170 25.26 -37.04 -43.90
N SER A 171 26.49 -37.38 -43.47
CA SER A 171 26.73 -38.43 -42.46
C SER A 171 26.96 -37.82 -41.08
N GLU A 172 26.00 -38.02 -40.17
CA GLU A 172 26.05 -37.50 -38.79
C GLU A 172 27.18 -38.14 -37.97
N ASP A 173 27.38 -39.46 -38.07
CA ASP A 173 28.43 -40.19 -37.33
C ASP A 173 29.85 -39.78 -37.77
N TYR A 174 30.02 -39.46 -39.06
CA TYR A 174 31.28 -38.93 -39.58
C TYR A 174 31.54 -37.51 -39.07
N LYS A 175 30.54 -36.61 -39.15
CA LYS A 175 30.64 -35.23 -38.67
C LYS A 175 30.93 -35.16 -37.17
N ALA A 176 30.18 -35.90 -36.34
CA ALA A 176 30.41 -35.95 -34.90
C ALA A 176 31.85 -36.38 -34.55
N GLN A 177 32.37 -37.42 -35.20
CA GLN A 177 33.73 -37.88 -34.95
C GLN A 177 34.81 -36.90 -35.49
N LEU A 178 34.53 -36.23 -36.61
CA LEU A 178 35.39 -35.20 -37.16
C LEU A 178 35.47 -33.99 -36.22
N HIS A 179 34.33 -33.57 -35.67
CA HIS A 179 34.21 -32.52 -34.66
C HIS A 179 34.98 -32.87 -33.39
N ASP A 180 34.89 -34.12 -32.89
CA ASP A 180 35.72 -34.59 -31.77
C ASP A 180 37.22 -34.44 -32.03
N TRP A 181 37.68 -34.78 -33.23
CA TRP A 181 39.10 -34.60 -33.60
C TRP A 181 39.48 -33.12 -33.70
N ILE A 182 38.61 -32.27 -34.25
CA ILE A 182 38.81 -30.82 -34.32
C ILE A 182 38.89 -30.24 -32.91
N ILE A 183 37.95 -30.58 -32.02
CA ILE A 183 37.94 -30.13 -30.62
C ILE A 183 39.21 -30.58 -29.91
N HIS A 184 39.60 -31.84 -30.07
CA HIS A 184 40.78 -32.41 -29.41
C HIS A 184 42.07 -31.68 -29.78
N ILE A 185 42.34 -31.53 -31.10
CA ILE A 185 43.57 -30.88 -31.58
C ILE A 185 43.53 -29.38 -31.32
N SER A 186 42.37 -28.74 -31.48
CA SER A 186 42.19 -27.30 -31.22
C SER A 186 42.37 -26.98 -29.75
N THR A 187 41.91 -27.83 -28.83
CA THR A 187 42.14 -27.67 -27.38
C THR A 187 43.63 -27.70 -27.04
N ILE A 188 44.39 -28.64 -27.62
CA ILE A 188 45.85 -28.71 -27.45
C ILE A 188 46.53 -27.46 -28.03
N TYR A 189 46.08 -27.03 -29.21
CA TYR A 189 46.62 -25.86 -29.90
C TYR A 189 46.34 -24.54 -29.16
N LEU A 190 45.15 -24.38 -28.60
CA LEU A 190 44.77 -23.21 -27.79
C LEU A 190 45.54 -23.19 -26.46
N ARG A 191 45.75 -24.33 -25.80
CA ARG A 191 46.57 -24.42 -24.57
C ARG A 191 48.07 -24.18 -24.83
N LEU A 192 48.58 -24.52 -26.02
CA LEU A 192 49.95 -24.19 -26.44
C LEU A 192 50.13 -22.74 -26.89
N GLY A 193 49.03 -22.11 -27.30
CA GLY A 193 48.94 -20.85 -27.99
C GLY A 193 48.67 -19.66 -27.08
N GLY A 194 48.81 -18.46 -27.63
CA GLY A 194 48.24 -17.24 -27.05
C GLY A 194 47.13 -16.68 -27.93
N THR A 195 46.89 -15.39 -27.82
CA THR A 195 45.88 -14.62 -28.57
C THR A 195 45.91 -14.88 -30.08
N ILE A 196 47.11 -14.96 -30.68
CA ILE A 196 47.29 -15.16 -32.13
C ILE A 196 46.75 -16.53 -32.59
N GLU A 197 46.97 -17.57 -31.79
CA GLU A 197 46.50 -18.92 -32.10
C GLU A 197 44.97 -19.00 -31.99
N LYS A 198 44.39 -18.34 -30.99
CA LYS A 198 42.94 -18.20 -30.83
C LYS A 198 42.29 -17.53 -32.05
N HIS A 199 42.82 -16.39 -32.50
CA HIS A 199 42.31 -15.71 -33.69
C HIS A 199 42.37 -16.56 -34.97
N LYS A 200 43.38 -17.42 -35.10
CA LYS A 200 43.46 -18.34 -36.23
C LYS A 200 42.39 -19.44 -36.19
N VAL A 201 42.05 -19.93 -35.00
CA VAL A 201 40.95 -20.90 -34.82
C VAL A 201 39.61 -20.21 -35.07
N LEU A 202 39.40 -19.01 -34.51
CA LEU A 202 38.20 -18.22 -34.75
C LEU A 202 38.00 -17.89 -36.23
N ALA A 203 39.05 -17.51 -36.96
CA ALA A 203 38.95 -17.24 -38.39
C ALA A 203 38.53 -18.48 -39.21
N LEU A 204 38.96 -19.67 -38.80
CA LEU A 204 38.54 -20.94 -39.42
C LEU A 204 37.09 -21.26 -39.06
N LEU A 205 36.68 -21.05 -37.81
CA LEU A 205 35.29 -21.19 -37.36
C LEU A 205 34.37 -20.22 -38.10
N THR A 206 34.67 -18.92 -38.18
CA THR A 206 33.80 -17.96 -38.89
C THR A 206 33.67 -18.23 -40.40
N ALA A 207 34.52 -19.10 -40.96
CA ALA A 207 34.47 -19.53 -42.36
C ALA A 207 33.73 -20.87 -42.58
N THR A 208 33.32 -21.57 -41.52
CA THR A 208 32.51 -22.81 -41.59
C THR A 208 31.04 -22.53 -41.30
N ALA A 209 30.16 -23.20 -42.03
CA ALA A 209 28.71 -23.20 -41.77
C ALA A 209 28.34 -24.31 -40.77
N ASP A 210 27.15 -24.22 -40.15
CA ASP A 210 26.59 -25.20 -39.20
C ASP A 210 27.44 -25.42 -37.94
N ILE A 211 27.83 -24.33 -37.29
CA ILE A 211 28.58 -24.36 -36.03
C ILE A 211 27.59 -24.49 -34.88
N GLY A 212 26.99 -25.68 -34.77
CA GLY A 212 26.16 -26.05 -33.63
C GLY A 212 26.94 -26.06 -32.30
N SER A 213 26.33 -26.63 -31.25
CA SER A 213 26.91 -26.64 -29.89
C SER A 213 28.31 -27.26 -29.76
N TRP A 214 28.76 -28.07 -30.73
CA TRP A 214 30.05 -28.78 -30.66
C TRP A 214 31.28 -27.86 -30.60
N ALA A 215 31.25 -26.68 -31.23
CA ALA A 215 32.42 -25.80 -31.31
C ALA A 215 32.48 -24.74 -30.20
N MET A 216 31.46 -24.67 -29.34
CA MET A 216 31.34 -23.65 -28.29
C MET A 216 32.54 -23.62 -27.33
N PRO A 217 33.09 -24.76 -26.86
CA PRO A 217 34.27 -24.74 -26.00
C PRO A 217 35.51 -24.06 -26.62
N LEU A 218 35.54 -23.88 -27.94
CA LEU A 218 36.65 -23.26 -28.68
C LEU A 218 36.55 -21.74 -28.78
N ILE A 219 35.36 -21.15 -28.51
CA ILE A 219 35.08 -19.71 -28.61
C ILE A 219 35.36 -18.99 -27.27
N HIS A 220 35.54 -19.75 -26.19
CA HIS A 220 35.77 -19.28 -24.81
C HIS A 220 36.76 -18.12 -24.65
N ILE A 221 36.38 -17.09 -23.88
CA ILE A 221 37.25 -15.99 -23.41
C ILE A 221 37.54 -16.16 -21.92
N GLN A 222 38.82 -16.17 -21.55
CA GLN A 222 39.26 -16.01 -20.17
C GLN A 222 40.03 -14.70 -20.05
N ALA A 223 39.38 -13.68 -19.51
CA ALA A 223 39.97 -12.37 -19.25
C ALA A 223 39.92 -12.11 -17.73
N ASP A 224 41.06 -12.24 -17.06
CA ASP A 224 41.20 -12.05 -15.61
C ASP A 224 41.84 -10.70 -15.27
N LYS A 225 42.44 -10.01 -16.26
CA LYS A 225 43.18 -8.75 -16.07
C LYS A 225 42.91 -7.79 -17.21
N LEU A 226 42.88 -6.49 -16.90
CA LEU A 226 42.66 -5.42 -17.87
C LEU A 226 43.69 -5.39 -19.01
N SER A 227 44.89 -5.97 -18.82
CA SER A 227 45.88 -6.16 -19.91
C SER A 227 45.39 -7.07 -21.04
N GLN A 228 44.32 -7.83 -20.83
CA GLN A 228 43.67 -8.72 -21.80
C GLN A 228 42.45 -8.07 -22.47
N ALA A 229 42.16 -6.79 -22.18
CA ALA A 229 41.06 -6.04 -22.77
C ALA A 229 41.07 -6.04 -24.31
N ASP A 230 42.24 -5.83 -24.92
CA ASP A 230 42.41 -5.85 -26.38
C ASP A 230 42.06 -7.22 -26.99
N ASP A 231 42.29 -8.32 -26.26
CA ASP A 231 41.99 -9.67 -26.72
C ASP A 231 40.47 -9.91 -26.80
N VAL A 232 39.71 -9.34 -25.87
CA VAL A 232 38.24 -9.36 -25.88
C VAL A 232 37.72 -8.59 -27.09
N LEU A 233 38.22 -7.37 -27.31
CA LEU A 233 37.82 -6.52 -28.44
C LEU A 233 38.14 -7.15 -29.80
N GLN A 234 39.33 -7.74 -29.95
CA GLN A 234 39.72 -8.41 -31.20
C GLN A 234 38.90 -9.69 -31.44
N THR A 235 38.50 -10.40 -30.38
CA THR A 235 37.61 -11.57 -30.51
C THR A 235 36.23 -11.14 -31.02
N LEU A 236 35.66 -10.06 -30.48
CA LEU A 236 34.39 -9.50 -30.97
C LEU A 236 34.50 -9.02 -32.43
N ASP A 237 35.63 -8.41 -32.78
CA ASP A 237 35.90 -8.01 -34.17
C ASP A 237 35.89 -9.21 -35.12
N ALA A 238 36.55 -10.30 -34.74
CA ALA A 238 36.65 -11.51 -35.54
C ALA A 238 35.28 -12.15 -35.79
N ILE A 239 34.42 -12.20 -34.78
CA ILE A 239 33.11 -12.85 -34.86
C ILE A 239 32.09 -11.94 -35.56
N PHE A 240 31.97 -10.69 -35.13
CA PHE A 240 30.85 -9.82 -35.54
C PHE A 240 31.21 -8.80 -36.63
N ILE A 241 32.47 -8.35 -36.77
CA ILE A 241 32.78 -7.15 -37.58
C ILE A 241 33.59 -7.45 -38.86
N GLN A 242 34.39 -8.52 -38.92
CA GLN A 242 35.25 -8.80 -40.07
C GLN A 242 34.50 -8.99 -41.42
N PRO A 243 35.08 -8.54 -42.55
CA PRO A 243 34.39 -8.27 -43.82
C PRO A 243 33.99 -9.50 -44.68
N ALA A 244 34.07 -10.72 -44.15
CA ALA A 244 33.58 -11.91 -44.86
C ALA A 244 32.05 -11.97 -44.80
N PRO A 245 31.36 -12.49 -45.84
CA PRO A 245 29.93 -12.79 -45.73
C PRO A 245 29.70 -13.77 -44.58
N TRP A 246 28.71 -13.50 -43.73
CA TRP A 246 28.37 -14.39 -42.63
C TRP A 246 27.90 -15.75 -43.17
N THR A 247 28.54 -16.81 -42.69
CA THR A 247 28.19 -18.21 -42.95
C THR A 247 27.32 -18.79 -41.83
N TRP A 248 27.31 -18.13 -40.67
CA TRP A 248 26.60 -18.53 -39.46
C TRP A 248 25.13 -18.12 -39.50
N THR A 249 24.28 -18.94 -38.87
CA THR A 249 22.87 -18.65 -38.64
C THR A 249 22.69 -17.75 -37.41
N GLU A 250 21.46 -17.23 -37.20
CA GLU A 250 21.15 -16.41 -36.03
C GLU A 250 21.41 -17.17 -34.71
N ASP A 251 21.04 -18.45 -34.67
CA ASP A 251 21.23 -19.31 -33.49
C ASP A 251 22.73 -19.49 -33.19
N ASP A 252 23.57 -19.72 -34.21
CA ASP A 252 25.02 -19.88 -34.02
C ASP A 252 25.65 -18.63 -33.36
N PHE A 253 25.22 -17.43 -33.79
CA PHE A 253 25.68 -16.18 -33.17
C PHE A 253 25.18 -16.00 -31.74
N LEU A 254 23.95 -16.41 -31.44
CA LEU A 254 23.40 -16.35 -30.09
C LEU A 254 24.16 -17.28 -29.13
N VAL A 255 24.41 -18.53 -29.54
CA VAL A 255 25.20 -19.48 -28.73
C VAL A 255 26.63 -18.99 -28.57
N ALA A 256 27.25 -18.45 -29.62
CA ALA A 256 28.57 -17.83 -29.51
C ALA A 256 28.57 -16.65 -28.52
N LEU A 257 27.55 -15.79 -28.54
CA LEU A 257 27.42 -14.67 -27.61
C LEU A 257 27.25 -15.11 -26.15
N ASP A 258 26.45 -16.16 -25.89
CA ASP A 258 26.30 -16.74 -24.56
C ASP A 258 27.61 -17.37 -24.07
N GLN A 259 28.36 -18.04 -24.95
CA GLN A 259 29.68 -18.61 -24.64
C GLN A 259 30.76 -17.53 -24.40
N LEU A 260 30.64 -16.35 -25.02
CA LEU A 260 31.54 -15.22 -24.76
C LEU A 260 31.31 -14.61 -23.38
N ALA A 261 30.09 -14.70 -22.84
CA ALA A 261 29.68 -14.18 -21.53
C ALA A 261 30.31 -12.80 -21.22
N ILE A 262 30.06 -11.84 -22.11
CA ILE A 262 30.74 -10.53 -22.13
C ILE A 262 30.53 -9.77 -20.82
N ASP A 263 29.32 -9.83 -20.27
CA ASP A 263 28.95 -9.21 -19.00
C ASP A 263 29.68 -9.83 -17.80
N PHE A 264 29.74 -11.16 -17.72
CA PHE A 264 30.52 -11.86 -16.69
C PHE A 264 32.01 -11.52 -16.77
N SER A 265 32.58 -11.60 -17.98
CA SER A 265 33.98 -11.27 -18.23
C SER A 265 34.28 -9.81 -17.87
N TYR A 266 33.39 -8.90 -18.22
CA TYR A 266 33.52 -7.48 -17.88
C TYR A 266 33.48 -7.24 -16.37
N SER A 267 32.53 -7.86 -15.65
CA SER A 267 32.45 -7.77 -14.18
C SER A 267 33.75 -8.22 -13.51
N ARG A 268 34.29 -9.39 -13.92
CA ARG A 268 35.57 -9.90 -13.38
C ARG A 268 36.74 -8.96 -13.68
N LEU A 269 36.74 -8.32 -14.86
CA LEU A 269 37.74 -7.31 -15.20
C LEU A 269 37.62 -6.06 -14.32
N MET A 270 36.41 -5.63 -13.98
CA MET A 270 36.19 -4.51 -13.04
C MET A 270 36.62 -4.87 -11.61
N ASP A 271 36.33 -6.09 -11.14
CA ASP A 271 36.73 -6.55 -9.80
C ASP A 271 38.25 -6.61 -9.63
N ALA A 272 38.98 -6.96 -10.70
CA ALA A 272 40.44 -7.04 -10.72
C ALA A 272 41.13 -5.66 -10.69
N VAL A 273 40.39 -4.56 -10.80
CA VAL A 273 40.93 -3.21 -10.80
C VAL A 273 41.06 -2.67 -9.38
N ASP A 274 42.29 -2.25 -9.06
CA ASP A 274 42.64 -1.56 -7.82
C ASP A 274 42.11 -0.11 -7.83
N PRO A 275 41.28 0.31 -6.84
CA PRO A 275 40.73 1.66 -6.77
C PRO A 275 41.80 2.76 -6.64
N ASP A 276 42.98 2.48 -6.08
CA ASP A 276 43.97 3.50 -5.71
C ASP A 276 44.89 3.93 -6.88
N GLN A 277 44.81 3.28 -8.05
CA GLN A 277 45.66 3.59 -9.21
C GLN A 277 44.91 4.41 -10.26
N GLN A 278 45.15 5.73 -10.36
CA GLN A 278 44.55 6.60 -11.39
C GLN A 278 44.68 6.08 -12.85
N VAL A 279 45.76 5.38 -13.17
CA VAL A 279 46.00 4.79 -14.51
C VAL A 279 45.01 3.66 -14.84
N SER A 280 44.41 3.04 -13.83
CA SER A 280 43.44 1.95 -14.01
C SER A 280 42.07 2.48 -14.46
N LEU A 281 41.59 3.61 -13.91
CA LEU A 281 40.31 4.23 -14.27
C LEU A 281 40.25 4.67 -15.74
N GLU A 282 41.27 5.38 -16.24
CA GLU A 282 41.29 5.82 -17.64
C GLU A 282 41.32 4.63 -18.61
N SER A 283 42.04 3.58 -18.24
CA SER A 283 42.10 2.33 -19.00
C SER A 283 40.76 1.60 -19.01
N VAL A 284 40.04 1.57 -17.88
CA VAL A 284 38.69 1.01 -17.75
C VAL A 284 37.69 1.78 -18.61
N LEU A 285 37.66 3.11 -18.51
CA LEU A 285 36.74 3.95 -19.28
C LEU A 285 37.00 3.84 -20.78
N LYS A 286 38.28 3.82 -21.18
CA LYS A 286 38.67 3.59 -22.57
C LYS A 286 38.20 2.22 -23.06
N PHE A 287 38.49 1.15 -22.31
CA PHE A 287 38.06 -0.20 -22.67
C PHE A 287 36.53 -0.29 -22.80
N SER A 288 35.80 0.30 -21.85
CA SER A 288 34.34 0.32 -21.85
C SER A 288 33.77 1.02 -23.09
N ARG A 289 34.38 2.16 -23.46
CA ARG A 289 34.02 2.93 -24.66
C ARG A 289 34.30 2.14 -25.94
N ASP A 290 35.47 1.52 -26.02
CA ASP A 290 35.85 0.68 -27.16
C ASP A 290 34.92 -0.54 -27.28
N LEU A 291 34.57 -1.17 -26.16
CA LEU A 291 33.64 -2.30 -26.10
C LEU A 291 32.23 -1.91 -26.58
N ILE A 292 31.67 -0.82 -26.08
CA ILE A 292 30.38 -0.31 -26.56
C ILE A 292 30.44 0.00 -28.06
N ASN A 293 31.51 0.66 -28.54
CA ASN A 293 31.67 0.93 -29.96
C ASN A 293 31.65 -0.34 -30.82
N LYS A 294 32.31 -1.42 -30.37
CA LYS A 294 32.29 -2.72 -31.05
C LYS A 294 30.90 -3.35 -31.02
N LEU A 295 30.21 -3.31 -29.89
CA LEU A 295 28.83 -3.80 -29.77
C LEU A 295 27.87 -3.01 -30.69
N MET A 296 28.00 -1.69 -30.76
CA MET A 296 27.17 -0.85 -31.64
C MET A 296 27.43 -1.13 -33.12
N GLN A 297 28.69 -1.35 -33.52
CA GLN A 297 29.03 -1.77 -34.89
C GLN A 297 28.46 -3.17 -35.21
N ALA A 298 28.53 -4.11 -34.26
CA ALA A 298 27.95 -5.43 -34.40
C ALA A 298 26.42 -5.34 -34.60
N ILE A 299 25.73 -4.55 -33.77
CA ILE A 299 24.28 -4.31 -33.89
C ILE A 299 23.92 -3.73 -35.26
N GLN A 300 24.67 -2.72 -35.73
CA GLN A 300 24.42 -2.11 -37.03
C GLN A 300 24.52 -3.14 -38.16
N ARG A 301 25.61 -3.91 -38.18
CA ARG A 301 25.83 -4.94 -39.19
C ARG A 301 24.79 -6.06 -39.13
N SER A 302 24.38 -6.46 -37.92
CA SER A 302 23.33 -7.47 -37.72
C SER A 302 21.99 -6.99 -38.22
N GLY A 303 21.66 -5.71 -38.06
CA GLY A 303 20.42 -5.14 -38.61
C GLY A 303 20.40 -5.02 -40.13
N GLU A 304 21.55 -4.84 -40.78
CA GLU A 304 21.67 -4.82 -42.25
C GLU A 304 21.47 -6.22 -42.88
N ALA A 305 21.72 -7.29 -42.13
CA ALA A 305 21.50 -8.66 -42.56
C ALA A 305 20.03 -9.08 -42.34
N ALA A 306 19.33 -9.48 -43.40
CA ALA A 306 17.96 -9.95 -43.29
C ALA A 306 17.87 -11.18 -42.36
N ALA A 307 17.00 -11.10 -41.34
CA ALA A 307 16.67 -12.17 -40.37
C ALA A 307 17.57 -12.36 -39.12
N MET A 308 18.15 -11.29 -38.54
CA MET A 308 18.97 -11.35 -37.30
C MET A 308 18.44 -10.50 -36.13
N ASN A 309 17.11 -10.48 -35.91
CA ASN A 309 16.46 -9.59 -34.93
C ASN A 309 16.73 -9.96 -33.45
N SER A 310 16.79 -11.25 -33.14
CA SER A 310 17.08 -11.78 -31.81
C SER A 310 18.52 -11.49 -31.42
N LEU A 311 19.46 -11.59 -32.37
CA LEU A 311 20.86 -11.22 -32.17
C LEU A 311 21.02 -9.73 -31.87
N VAL A 312 20.39 -8.86 -32.67
CA VAL A 312 20.34 -7.41 -32.42
C VAL A 312 19.84 -7.11 -31.01
N LYS A 313 18.76 -7.79 -30.59
CA LYS A 313 18.18 -7.61 -29.27
C LYS A 313 19.14 -8.02 -28.15
N ARG A 314 19.82 -9.16 -28.28
CA ARG A 314 20.76 -9.66 -27.28
C ARG A 314 21.99 -8.77 -27.17
N LEU A 315 22.58 -8.35 -28.29
CA LEU A 315 23.72 -7.43 -28.32
C LEU A 315 23.38 -6.07 -27.69
N ALA A 316 22.20 -5.53 -27.98
CA ALA A 316 21.73 -4.27 -27.40
C ALA A 316 21.50 -4.40 -25.88
N GLN A 317 20.94 -5.52 -25.41
CA GLN A 317 20.83 -5.82 -23.98
C GLN A 317 22.20 -5.90 -23.30
N THR A 318 23.18 -6.56 -23.93
CA THR A 318 24.55 -6.60 -23.42
C THR A 318 25.14 -5.19 -23.33
N ALA A 319 24.99 -4.35 -24.35
CA ALA A 319 25.49 -2.97 -24.31
C ALA A 319 24.88 -2.14 -23.16
N VAL A 320 23.58 -2.26 -22.90
CA VAL A 320 22.94 -1.63 -21.74
C VAL A 320 23.42 -2.24 -20.41
N GLN A 321 23.64 -3.55 -20.36
CA GLN A 321 24.14 -4.22 -19.15
C GLN A 321 25.58 -3.78 -18.82
N ILE A 322 26.45 -3.60 -19.81
CA ILE A 322 27.81 -3.09 -19.63
C ILE A 322 27.79 -1.67 -19.05
N SER A 323 26.88 -0.80 -19.51
CA SER A 323 26.79 0.56 -18.93
C SER A 323 26.35 0.55 -17.48
N ILE A 324 25.41 -0.34 -17.10
CA ILE A 324 24.99 -0.52 -15.71
C ILE A 324 26.15 -1.04 -14.85
N LEU A 325 26.87 -2.06 -15.32
CA LEU A 325 28.03 -2.62 -14.60
C LEU A 325 29.15 -1.60 -14.41
N LEU A 326 29.43 -0.76 -15.41
CA LEU A 326 30.40 0.32 -15.29
C LEU A 326 29.99 1.33 -14.21
N LEU A 327 28.72 1.73 -14.19
CA LEU A 327 28.20 2.71 -13.22
C LEU A 327 28.19 2.14 -11.80
N ASP A 328 27.79 0.87 -11.63
CA ASP A 328 27.86 0.16 -10.36
C ASP A 328 29.32 0.11 -9.85
N ALA A 329 30.28 -0.21 -10.72
CA ALA A 329 31.70 -0.26 -10.37
C ALA A 329 32.27 1.13 -10.00
N ILE A 330 31.91 2.19 -10.75
CA ILE A 330 32.30 3.58 -10.43
C ILE A 330 31.80 3.98 -9.05
N ALA A 331 30.54 3.65 -8.73
CA ALA A 331 29.93 3.95 -7.45
C ALA A 331 30.56 3.14 -6.30
N GLU A 332 30.79 1.84 -6.49
CA GLU A 332 31.41 0.96 -5.47
C GLU A 332 32.86 1.36 -5.16
N LYS A 333 33.62 1.77 -6.18
CA LYS A 333 35.03 2.18 -6.05
C LYS A 333 35.19 3.66 -5.68
N GLY A 334 34.11 4.45 -5.69
CA GLY A 334 34.11 5.87 -5.33
C GLY A 334 34.89 6.77 -6.29
N TRP A 335 34.91 6.45 -7.60
CA TRP A 335 35.66 7.23 -8.59
C TRP A 335 34.92 8.52 -8.98
N GLU A 336 35.61 9.66 -8.91
CA GLU A 336 35.09 10.97 -9.35
C GLU A 336 35.39 11.20 -10.85
N CYS A 337 34.49 10.80 -11.74
CA CYS A 337 34.67 10.91 -13.20
C CYS A 337 33.40 11.29 -13.98
N GLN A 338 32.64 12.26 -13.46
CA GLN A 338 31.33 12.64 -14.02
C GLN A 338 31.39 13.06 -15.51
N ASP A 339 32.41 13.83 -15.93
CA ASP A 339 32.55 14.26 -17.33
C ASP A 339 32.73 13.08 -18.29
N GLN A 340 33.49 12.06 -17.87
CA GLN A 340 33.74 10.86 -18.67
C GLN A 340 32.52 9.95 -18.70
N VAL A 341 31.77 9.87 -17.59
CA VAL A 341 30.48 9.18 -17.50
C VAL A 341 29.48 9.83 -18.44
N ASP A 342 29.37 11.16 -18.42
CA ASP A 342 28.50 11.93 -19.31
C ASP A 342 28.83 11.68 -20.78
N ASP A 343 30.11 11.70 -21.14
CA ASP A 343 30.57 11.43 -22.51
C ASP A 343 30.23 10.00 -22.96
N PHE A 344 30.52 9.01 -22.10
CA PHE A 344 30.22 7.60 -22.36
C PHE A 344 28.71 7.35 -22.53
N MET A 345 27.90 7.89 -21.61
CA MET A 345 26.44 7.71 -21.63
C MET A 345 25.80 8.43 -22.82
N ARG A 346 26.25 9.65 -23.16
CA ARG A 346 25.79 10.36 -24.38
C ARG A 346 26.10 9.56 -25.63
N GLN A 347 27.31 9.00 -25.74
CA GLN A 347 27.70 8.18 -26.88
C GLN A 347 26.81 6.93 -27.02
N LEU A 348 26.50 6.25 -25.91
CA LEU A 348 25.58 5.12 -25.89
C LEU A 348 24.17 5.51 -26.34
N ILE A 349 23.61 6.57 -25.75
CA ILE A 349 22.26 7.05 -26.04
C ILE A 349 22.14 7.49 -27.51
N PHE A 350 23.10 8.27 -28.00
CA PHE A 350 23.11 8.74 -29.39
C PHE A 350 23.32 7.60 -30.37
N GLY A 351 24.18 6.63 -30.03
CA GLY A 351 24.34 5.43 -30.84
C GLY A 351 23.02 4.66 -31.00
N PHE A 352 22.29 4.42 -29.91
CA PHE A 352 20.97 3.75 -30.00
C PHE A 352 19.94 4.59 -30.73
N TYR A 353 19.98 5.90 -30.57
CA TYR A 353 19.09 6.83 -31.26
C TYR A 353 19.36 6.91 -32.75
N ASP A 354 20.60 6.77 -33.21
CA ASP A 354 20.96 6.81 -34.63
C ASP A 354 20.66 5.46 -35.34
N LEU A 355 20.55 4.34 -34.60
CA LEU A 355 20.13 3.02 -35.10
C LEU A 355 18.60 2.89 -35.37
N LYS A 356 17.96 3.96 -35.86
CA LYS A 356 16.48 4.06 -35.97
C LYS A 356 15.86 2.96 -36.82
N GLU A 357 16.50 2.60 -37.93
CA GLU A 357 16.00 1.61 -38.89
C GLU A 357 16.07 0.17 -38.34
N ASN A 358 16.95 -0.09 -37.37
CA ASN A 358 17.22 -1.41 -36.80
C ASN A 358 16.56 -1.64 -35.42
N GLY A 359 15.64 -0.76 -34.99
CA GLY A 359 14.91 -0.92 -33.73
C GLY A 359 15.66 -0.48 -32.46
N GLY A 360 16.73 0.32 -32.57
CA GLY A 360 17.53 0.78 -31.42
C GLY A 360 16.74 1.53 -30.34
N TRP A 361 15.61 2.14 -30.72
CA TRP A 361 14.70 2.84 -29.81
C TRP A 361 14.07 1.94 -28.73
N PHE A 362 13.96 0.61 -28.96
CA PHE A 362 13.42 -0.32 -27.96
C PHE A 362 14.23 -0.30 -26.65
N PHE A 363 15.51 0.02 -26.73
CA PHE A 363 16.44 -0.07 -25.60
C PHE A 363 16.64 1.26 -24.87
N LEU A 364 16.28 2.39 -25.48
CA LEU A 364 16.44 3.72 -24.89
C LEU A 364 15.80 3.86 -23.49
N PRO A 365 14.57 3.35 -23.23
CA PRO A 365 13.98 3.43 -21.88
C PRO A 365 14.76 2.70 -20.79
N ASN A 366 15.58 1.71 -21.16
CA ASN A 366 16.31 0.87 -20.20
C ASN A 366 17.65 1.47 -19.76
N ILE A 367 18.00 2.66 -20.30
CA ILE A 367 19.27 3.32 -19.99
C ILE A 367 19.19 4.00 -18.60
N PRO A 368 20.23 3.88 -17.75
CA PRO A 368 20.25 4.51 -16.42
C PRO A 368 20.52 6.02 -16.49
N PHE A 369 19.50 6.83 -16.83
CA PHE A 369 19.63 8.28 -16.97
C PHE A 369 20.07 9.03 -15.70
N LYS A 370 19.87 8.46 -14.51
CA LYS A 370 20.29 9.04 -13.22
C LYS A 370 21.81 9.25 -13.12
N ALA A 371 22.60 8.54 -13.93
CA ALA A 371 24.05 8.69 -13.94
C ALA A 371 24.54 9.94 -14.68
N LEU A 372 23.69 10.60 -15.48
CA LEU A 372 24.05 11.81 -16.21
C LEU A 372 24.01 13.03 -15.29
N SER A 373 24.94 13.97 -15.49
CA SER A 373 24.79 15.32 -14.94
C SER A 373 23.57 16.00 -15.55
N ILE A 374 23.00 16.97 -14.84
CA ILE A 374 21.84 17.74 -15.35
C ILE A 374 22.16 18.43 -16.69
N HIS A 375 23.39 18.92 -16.87
CA HIS A 375 23.82 19.50 -18.14
C HIS A 375 23.87 18.45 -19.26
N ALA A 376 24.39 17.25 -19.01
CA ALA A 376 24.41 16.20 -20.03
C ALA A 376 22.98 15.72 -20.36
N LEU A 377 22.10 15.63 -19.36
CA LEU A 377 20.70 15.30 -19.54
C LEU A 377 19.95 16.32 -20.40
N TRP A 378 20.25 17.62 -20.24
CA TRP A 378 19.74 18.68 -21.13
C TRP A 378 20.16 18.44 -22.59
N LEU A 379 21.44 18.18 -22.85
CA LEU A 379 21.95 17.92 -24.21
C LEU A 379 21.30 16.68 -24.84
N VAL A 380 21.08 15.62 -24.04
CA VAL A 380 20.35 14.44 -24.48
C VAL A 380 18.91 14.80 -24.83
N THR A 381 18.22 15.58 -23.99
CA THR A 381 16.84 16.04 -24.22
C THR A 381 16.72 16.83 -25.52
N VAL A 382 17.61 17.81 -25.75
CA VAL A 382 17.67 18.62 -26.97
C VAL A 382 17.82 17.74 -28.21
N ARG A 383 18.70 16.73 -28.16
CA ARG A 383 18.95 15.81 -29.27
C ARG A 383 17.79 14.87 -29.54
N MET A 384 17.18 14.29 -28.50
CA MET A 384 16.01 13.41 -28.63
C MET A 384 14.81 14.14 -29.22
N LEU A 385 14.58 15.39 -28.81
CA LEU A 385 13.47 16.22 -29.30
C LEU A 385 13.77 16.92 -30.64
N GLN A 386 14.99 16.78 -31.18
CA GLN A 386 15.45 17.42 -32.41
C GLN A 386 15.26 18.95 -32.43
N LEU A 387 15.51 19.60 -31.30
CA LEU A 387 15.40 21.06 -31.18
C LEU A 387 16.49 21.75 -32.02
N LYS A 388 16.25 23.02 -32.42
CA LYS A 388 17.22 23.76 -33.25
C LYS A 388 18.44 24.18 -32.42
N GLU A 389 19.56 24.48 -33.09
CA GLU A 389 20.80 24.94 -32.43
C GLU A 389 20.59 26.18 -31.54
N CYS A 390 19.65 27.08 -31.87
CA CYS A 390 19.31 28.23 -31.01
C CYS A 390 18.63 27.82 -29.70
N ASP A 391 17.96 26.67 -29.66
CA ASP A 391 17.28 26.11 -28.49
C ASP A 391 18.21 25.17 -27.69
N ALA A 392 19.47 25.00 -28.12
CA ALA A 392 20.44 24.12 -27.48
C ALA A 392 21.13 24.76 -26.26
N ALA A 393 21.13 26.09 -26.17
CA ALA A 393 21.65 26.80 -25.00
C ALA A 393 20.75 26.51 -23.78
N PRO A 394 21.33 26.17 -22.61
CA PRO A 394 20.54 25.89 -21.43
C PRO A 394 19.76 27.14 -20.99
N PRO A 395 18.46 27.02 -20.70
CA PRO A 395 17.66 28.14 -20.20
C PRO A 395 18.20 28.63 -18.85
N THR A 396 18.14 29.95 -18.66
CA THR A 396 18.63 30.62 -17.44
C THR A 396 17.56 30.76 -16.36
N ALA A 397 16.28 30.76 -16.75
CA ALA A 397 15.15 30.78 -15.84
C ALA A 397 14.00 29.93 -16.37
N LEU A 398 13.21 29.35 -15.45
CA LEU A 398 12.00 28.61 -15.80
C LEU A 398 10.97 29.50 -16.52
N SER A 399 10.93 30.79 -16.19
CA SER A 399 10.09 31.77 -16.89
C SER A 399 10.38 31.87 -18.38
N ASP A 400 11.65 31.71 -18.78
CA ASP A 400 12.07 31.82 -20.18
C ASP A 400 11.43 30.69 -21.01
N VAL A 401 11.33 29.50 -20.41
CA VAL A 401 10.68 28.33 -20.99
C VAL A 401 9.15 28.47 -20.99
N LEU A 402 8.57 29.00 -19.91
CA LEU A 402 7.12 29.07 -19.72
C LEU A 402 6.44 30.23 -20.47
N TYR A 403 7.11 31.38 -20.63
CA TYR A 403 6.50 32.62 -21.14
C TYR A 403 7.04 33.07 -22.50
N ASP A 404 8.34 32.87 -22.81
CA ASP A 404 8.96 33.52 -23.97
C ASP A 404 8.98 32.69 -25.27
N ARG A 405 9.01 31.34 -25.20
CA ARG A 405 8.61 30.37 -26.26
C ARG A 405 8.94 28.93 -25.82
N LEU A 406 7.92 28.12 -25.56
CA LEU A 406 8.07 26.67 -25.44
C LEU A 406 8.71 26.08 -26.72
N PRO A 407 9.55 25.05 -26.61
CA PRO A 407 10.33 24.54 -27.73
C PRO A 407 9.44 24.02 -28.86
N ASN A 408 9.86 24.25 -30.11
CA ASN A 408 9.16 23.75 -31.28
C ASN A 408 9.44 22.25 -31.47
N ILE A 409 8.48 21.43 -31.07
CA ILE A 409 8.56 19.96 -31.16
C ILE A 409 8.05 19.38 -32.49
N THR A 410 7.74 20.20 -33.50
CA THR A 410 7.11 19.73 -34.74
C THR A 410 7.95 18.68 -35.48
N ARG A 411 9.28 18.77 -35.42
CA ARG A 411 10.19 17.76 -35.99
C ARG A 411 10.05 16.40 -35.30
N PHE A 412 9.98 16.43 -33.97
CA PHE A 412 9.74 15.24 -33.17
C PHE A 412 8.36 14.62 -33.47
N GLN A 413 7.31 15.44 -33.58
CA GLN A 413 5.98 14.98 -33.96
C GLN A 413 5.98 14.29 -35.34
N TYR A 414 6.62 14.88 -36.36
CA TYR A 414 6.72 14.25 -37.68
C TYR A 414 7.40 12.88 -37.62
N GLN A 415 8.42 12.72 -36.77
CA GLN A 415 9.06 11.42 -36.57
C GLN A 415 8.09 10.39 -35.95
N LEU A 416 7.27 10.82 -34.99
CA LEU A 416 6.29 9.94 -34.35
C LEU A 416 5.14 9.54 -35.29
N HIS A 417 4.74 10.43 -36.20
CA HIS A 417 3.75 10.12 -37.24
C HIS A 417 4.26 9.08 -38.24
N ASP A 418 5.56 9.11 -38.57
CA ASP A 418 6.18 8.14 -39.47
C ASP A 418 6.29 6.74 -38.86
N ASN A 419 6.62 6.65 -37.56
CA ASN A 419 6.73 5.39 -36.84
C ASN A 419 6.13 5.45 -35.43
N GLN A 420 4.85 5.07 -35.32
CA GLN A 420 4.12 5.07 -34.06
C GLN A 420 4.68 4.06 -33.04
N THR A 421 5.20 2.92 -33.50
CA THR A 421 5.81 1.92 -32.62
C THR A 421 7.05 2.48 -31.92
N GLN A 422 7.89 3.22 -32.66
CA GLN A 422 9.02 3.95 -32.09
C GLN A 422 8.56 4.94 -31.00
N GLY A 423 7.41 5.59 -31.21
CA GLY A 423 6.88 6.58 -30.28
C GLY A 423 6.66 6.08 -28.86
N TYR A 424 6.13 4.86 -28.67
CA TYR A 424 5.92 4.31 -27.31
C TYR A 424 7.21 4.28 -26.49
N PHE A 425 8.32 3.86 -27.10
CA PHE A 425 9.60 3.77 -26.42
C PHE A 425 10.23 5.15 -26.23
N MET A 426 10.10 6.05 -27.21
CA MET A 426 10.61 7.42 -27.05
C MET A 426 9.90 8.19 -25.93
N LEU A 427 8.57 8.06 -25.82
CA LEU A 427 7.79 8.73 -24.77
C LEU A 427 8.11 8.16 -23.38
N ASN A 428 8.33 6.85 -23.26
CA ASN A 428 8.79 6.23 -22.01
C ASN A 428 10.23 6.63 -21.67
N CYS A 429 11.11 6.77 -22.66
CA CYS A 429 12.46 7.29 -22.46
C CYS A 429 12.42 8.72 -21.89
N LEU A 430 11.62 9.62 -22.48
CA LEU A 430 11.45 10.98 -21.96
C LEU A 430 10.89 10.98 -20.54
N THR A 431 9.94 10.08 -20.25
CA THR A 431 9.38 9.91 -18.90
C THR A 431 10.47 9.51 -17.90
N ASN A 432 11.32 8.54 -18.23
CA ASN A 432 12.44 8.09 -17.39
C ASN A 432 13.49 9.19 -17.17
N MET A 433 13.71 10.05 -18.18
CA MET A 433 14.59 11.22 -18.05
C MET A 433 14.01 12.27 -17.09
N ALA A 434 12.69 12.47 -17.08
CA ALA A 434 12.05 13.40 -16.14
C ALA A 434 12.03 12.83 -14.70
N THR A 435 11.76 11.53 -14.54
CA THR A 435 11.65 10.89 -13.21
C THR A 435 13.00 10.58 -12.57
N CYS A 436 14.10 10.56 -13.33
CA CYS A 436 15.45 10.39 -12.75
C CYS A 436 15.97 11.66 -12.06
N ILE A 437 15.40 12.84 -12.37
CA ILE A 437 15.73 14.10 -11.72
C ILE A 437 15.18 14.07 -10.28
N PRO A 438 15.99 14.41 -9.25
CA PRO A 438 15.54 14.44 -7.85
C PRO A 438 14.32 15.36 -7.63
N PRO A 439 13.41 15.03 -6.68
CA PRO A 439 12.29 15.89 -6.33
C PRO A 439 12.76 17.20 -5.64
N GLY A 440 11.90 18.23 -5.61
CA GLY A 440 12.19 19.51 -4.92
C GLY A 440 12.90 20.56 -5.78
N VAL A 441 12.93 20.39 -7.11
CA VAL A 441 13.56 21.34 -8.04
C VAL A 441 12.87 22.71 -8.10
N ASP A 442 11.63 22.79 -7.62
CA ASP A 442 10.77 23.98 -7.59
C ASP A 442 10.71 24.67 -6.23
N ASP A 443 11.42 24.16 -5.21
CA ASP A 443 11.41 24.74 -3.87
C ASP A 443 12.03 26.14 -3.84
N ILE A 444 11.42 27.06 -3.09
CA ILE A 444 11.85 28.47 -2.98
C ILE A 444 13.33 28.60 -2.57
N SER A 445 13.84 27.64 -1.78
CA SER A 445 15.24 27.61 -1.34
C SER A 445 16.24 27.28 -2.46
N THR A 446 15.80 26.55 -3.50
CA THR A 446 16.61 26.08 -4.63
C THR A 446 16.43 26.94 -5.89
N VAL A 447 15.49 27.90 -5.89
CA VAL A 447 15.23 28.81 -7.04
C VAL A 447 16.46 29.59 -7.51
N ASN A 448 17.44 29.84 -6.62
CA ASN A 448 18.68 30.56 -6.99
C ASN A 448 19.82 29.63 -7.44
N ASP A 449 19.61 28.32 -7.43
CA ASP A 449 20.58 27.35 -7.92
C ASP A 449 20.41 27.14 -9.44
N PRO A 450 21.45 27.42 -10.25
CA PRO A 450 21.39 27.21 -11.70
C PRO A 450 21.09 25.76 -12.10
N GLU A 451 21.56 24.78 -11.32
CA GLU A 451 21.36 23.35 -11.61
C GLU A 451 19.91 22.91 -11.34
N SER A 452 19.34 23.31 -10.21
CA SER A 452 17.90 23.13 -9.94
C SER A 452 17.01 23.81 -10.98
N THR A 453 17.38 25.02 -11.40
CA THR A 453 16.63 25.76 -12.44
C THR A 453 16.64 25.02 -13.78
N LEU A 454 17.80 24.53 -14.21
CA LEU A 454 17.92 23.73 -15.44
C LEU A 454 17.14 22.40 -15.32
N SER A 455 17.18 21.77 -14.15
CA SER A 455 16.41 20.56 -13.85
C SER A 455 14.90 20.79 -14.01
N ALA A 456 14.37 21.86 -13.42
CA ALA A 456 12.97 22.25 -13.57
C ALA A 456 12.60 22.54 -15.04
N CYS A 457 13.51 23.16 -15.80
CA CYS A 457 13.33 23.41 -17.23
C CYS A 457 13.26 22.12 -18.05
N ILE A 458 14.15 21.14 -17.79
CA ILE A 458 14.12 19.82 -18.45
C ILE A 458 12.77 19.15 -18.21
N VAL A 459 12.34 19.08 -16.94
CA VAL A 459 11.06 18.47 -16.56
C VAL A 459 9.89 19.18 -17.25
N ALA A 460 9.90 20.52 -17.30
CA ALA A 460 8.86 21.30 -17.96
C ALA A 460 8.82 21.07 -19.48
N VAL A 461 9.97 21.05 -20.16
CA VAL A 461 10.08 20.80 -21.62
C VAL A 461 9.61 19.40 -21.98
N ILE A 462 10.03 18.39 -21.21
CA ILE A 462 9.60 17.01 -21.41
C ILE A 462 8.09 16.90 -21.20
N SER A 463 7.57 17.45 -20.09
CA SER A 463 6.15 17.41 -19.76
C SER A 463 5.31 18.11 -20.82
N TYR A 464 5.77 19.25 -21.34
CA TYR A 464 5.11 19.96 -22.44
C TYR A 464 5.08 19.10 -23.71
N THR A 465 6.21 18.48 -24.06
CA THR A 465 6.30 17.58 -25.23
C THR A 465 5.29 16.43 -25.13
N LEU A 466 5.27 15.74 -23.99
CA LEU A 466 4.33 14.65 -23.71
C LEU A 466 2.88 15.15 -23.82
N PHE A 467 2.57 16.29 -23.23
CA PHE A 467 1.23 16.90 -23.28
C PHE A 467 0.80 17.21 -24.71
N THR A 468 1.65 17.89 -25.49
CA THR A 468 1.31 18.27 -26.87
C THR A 468 1.11 17.04 -27.77
N VAL A 469 1.97 16.03 -27.65
CA VAL A 469 1.87 14.78 -28.45
C VAL A 469 0.60 14.00 -28.11
N ALA A 470 0.29 13.84 -26.82
CA ALA A 470 -0.77 12.92 -26.39
C ALA A 470 -2.15 13.58 -26.19
N PHE A 471 -2.24 14.92 -26.15
CA PHE A 471 -3.51 15.61 -25.87
C PHE A 471 -3.87 16.69 -26.90
N VAL A 472 -2.90 17.27 -27.60
CA VAL A 472 -3.13 18.38 -28.55
C VAL A 472 -3.10 17.92 -30.01
N ASP A 473 -2.10 17.12 -30.40
CA ASP A 473 -2.01 16.53 -31.74
C ASP A 473 -3.19 15.58 -31.98
N LYS A 474 -3.91 15.74 -33.09
CA LYS A 474 -5.16 15.00 -33.31
C LYS A 474 -4.94 13.52 -33.60
N ASP A 475 -3.89 13.18 -34.36
CA ASP A 475 -3.69 11.81 -34.82
C ASP A 475 -2.84 11.02 -33.81
N LEU A 476 -1.79 11.64 -33.25
CA LEU A 476 -0.93 10.98 -32.25
C LEU A 476 -1.67 10.70 -30.93
N ARG A 477 -2.64 11.55 -30.58
CA ARG A 477 -3.46 11.38 -29.38
C ARG A 477 -4.27 10.09 -29.38
N GLU A 478 -4.78 9.64 -30.53
CA GLU A 478 -5.53 8.37 -30.59
C GLU A 478 -4.65 7.16 -30.24
N VAL A 479 -3.33 7.31 -30.43
CA VAL A 479 -2.32 6.28 -30.18
C VAL A 479 -1.78 6.36 -28.76
N PHE A 480 -1.29 7.54 -28.33
CA PHE A 480 -0.46 7.66 -27.11
C PHE A 480 -1.19 8.19 -25.87
N TYR A 481 -2.45 8.59 -25.98
CA TYR A 481 -3.18 9.22 -24.87
C TYR A 481 -3.15 8.41 -23.56
N LYS A 482 -3.38 7.09 -23.66
CA LYS A 482 -3.47 6.23 -22.46
C LYS A 482 -2.12 6.11 -21.77
N ASP A 483 -1.06 5.80 -22.52
CA ASP A 483 0.28 5.59 -21.99
C ASP A 483 0.86 6.88 -21.39
N VAL A 484 0.71 8.01 -22.10
CA VAL A 484 1.24 9.29 -21.60
C VAL A 484 0.47 9.80 -20.38
N ARG A 485 -0.84 9.56 -20.31
CA ARG A 485 -1.61 9.84 -19.10
C ARG A 485 -1.04 9.07 -17.90
N ASP A 486 -0.77 7.78 -18.07
CA ASP A 486 -0.22 6.94 -17.00
C ASP A 486 1.22 7.38 -16.65
N ASN A 487 2.02 7.80 -17.64
CA ASN A 487 3.36 8.38 -17.43
C ASN A 487 3.33 9.69 -16.62
N PHE A 488 2.32 10.56 -16.82
CA PHE A 488 2.17 11.75 -15.99
C PHE A 488 1.92 11.43 -14.52
N GLY A 489 1.32 10.28 -14.21
CA GLY A 489 1.19 9.79 -12.84
C GLY A 489 2.55 9.59 -12.16
N ALA A 490 3.55 9.07 -12.88
CA ALA A 490 4.91 8.92 -12.38
C ALA A 490 5.64 10.28 -12.26
N ILE A 491 5.57 11.11 -13.32
CA ILE A 491 6.24 12.43 -13.34
C ILE A 491 5.71 13.32 -12.22
N CYS A 492 4.39 13.45 -12.07
CA CYS A 492 3.80 14.34 -11.06
C CYS A 492 4.00 13.83 -9.63
N ARG A 493 4.27 12.53 -9.43
CA ARG A 493 4.63 11.99 -8.12
C ARG A 493 6.04 12.41 -7.69
N CYS A 494 6.97 12.49 -8.64
CA CYS A 494 8.32 13.01 -8.40
C CYS A 494 8.35 14.55 -8.39
N HIS A 495 7.57 15.19 -9.27
CA HIS A 495 7.61 16.64 -9.51
C HIS A 495 6.19 17.24 -9.48
N PRO A 496 5.61 17.50 -8.29
CA PRO A 496 4.23 17.97 -8.15
C PRO A 496 3.91 19.30 -8.87
N PHE A 497 4.89 20.20 -9.04
CA PHE A 497 4.67 21.48 -9.75
C PHE A 497 4.21 21.31 -11.21
N VAL A 498 4.51 20.15 -11.83
CA VAL A 498 4.05 19.81 -13.18
C VAL A 498 2.53 19.84 -13.27
N ILE A 499 1.81 19.54 -12.18
CA ILE A 499 0.35 19.60 -12.14
C ILE A 499 -0.16 21.03 -12.43
N SER A 500 0.52 22.05 -11.90
CA SER A 500 0.20 23.45 -12.20
C SER A 500 0.44 23.79 -13.68
N LEU A 501 1.50 23.25 -14.30
CA LEU A 501 1.76 23.42 -15.74
C LEU A 501 0.69 22.73 -16.59
N LEU A 502 0.37 21.48 -16.27
CA LEU A 502 -0.69 20.71 -16.93
C LEU A 502 -2.04 21.43 -16.84
N LEU A 503 -2.35 22.05 -15.70
CA LEU A 503 -3.59 22.82 -15.54
C LEU A 503 -3.64 24.01 -16.50
N ARG A 504 -2.54 24.76 -16.63
CA ARG A 504 -2.45 25.90 -17.56
C ARG A 504 -2.64 25.45 -19.01
N TRP A 505 -1.87 24.45 -19.45
CA TRP A 505 -1.96 23.95 -20.83
C TRP A 505 -3.32 23.31 -21.14
N THR A 506 -3.91 22.60 -20.17
CA THR A 506 -5.26 22.04 -20.28
C THR A 506 -6.30 23.14 -20.45
N ALA A 507 -6.19 24.24 -19.70
CA ALA A 507 -7.11 25.37 -19.81
C ALA A 507 -7.02 26.06 -21.18
N GLU A 508 -5.81 26.19 -21.74
CA GLU A 508 -5.57 26.73 -23.08
C GLU A 508 -6.14 25.83 -24.19
N HIS A 509 -6.04 24.50 -24.04
CA HIS A 509 -6.43 23.51 -25.04
C HIS A 509 -7.79 22.84 -24.74
N MET A 510 -8.59 23.47 -23.89
CA MET A 510 -9.83 22.86 -23.37
C MET A 510 -10.85 22.52 -24.46
N ALA A 511 -10.87 23.27 -25.56
CA ALA A 511 -11.74 23.00 -26.71
C ALA A 511 -11.43 21.67 -27.42
N ILE A 512 -10.18 21.19 -27.32
CA ILE A 512 -9.71 19.96 -27.96
C ILE A 512 -9.81 18.78 -26.98
N MET A 513 -9.47 19.00 -25.71
CA MET A 513 -9.44 17.94 -24.71
C MET A 513 -10.82 17.56 -24.16
N GLU A 514 -11.71 18.53 -23.95
CA GLU A 514 -13.02 18.31 -23.31
C GLU A 514 -12.95 17.35 -22.10
N ARG A 515 -13.54 16.15 -22.19
CA ARG A 515 -13.54 15.14 -21.09
C ARG A 515 -12.18 14.50 -20.83
N MET A 516 -11.25 14.53 -21.78
CA MET A 516 -9.90 13.99 -21.62
C MET A 516 -9.12 14.72 -20.53
N ALA A 517 -9.40 16.02 -20.35
CA ALA A 517 -8.87 16.81 -19.25
C ALA A 517 -9.21 16.19 -17.89
N LEU A 518 -10.47 15.75 -17.71
CA LEU A 518 -10.90 15.15 -16.46
C LEU A 518 -10.17 13.82 -16.21
N TYR A 519 -10.07 12.96 -17.23
CA TYR A 519 -9.36 11.68 -17.11
C TYR A 519 -7.87 11.83 -16.83
N LEU A 520 -7.21 12.88 -17.37
CA LEU A 520 -5.83 13.20 -17.02
C LEU A 520 -5.72 13.45 -15.51
N PHE A 521 -6.51 14.36 -14.96
CA PHE A 521 -6.43 14.69 -13.53
C PHE A 521 -6.90 13.55 -12.61
N HIS A 522 -7.72 12.62 -13.09
CA HIS A 522 -8.06 11.39 -12.33
C HIS A 522 -6.86 10.45 -12.13
N SER A 523 -5.86 10.52 -13.02
CA SER A 523 -4.65 9.69 -12.92
C SER A 523 -3.57 10.32 -12.03
N LEU A 524 -3.73 11.59 -11.63
CA LEU A 524 -2.74 12.34 -10.87
C LEU A 524 -3.02 12.25 -9.37
N LYS A 525 -1.97 12.11 -8.56
CA LYS A 525 -2.07 12.23 -7.09
C LYS A 525 -2.03 13.70 -6.70
N LEU A 526 -3.20 14.30 -6.43
CA LEU A 526 -3.32 15.70 -6.06
C LEU A 526 -2.93 15.98 -4.60
N ASP A 527 -2.77 14.93 -3.78
CA ASP A 527 -2.52 15.07 -2.34
C ASP A 527 -1.16 15.71 -2.00
N ASN A 528 -0.19 15.60 -2.92
CA ASN A 528 1.15 16.16 -2.78
C ASN A 528 1.32 17.50 -3.51
N TRP A 529 0.25 18.03 -4.11
CA TRP A 529 0.32 19.23 -4.93
C TRP A 529 0.06 20.50 -4.13
N SER A 530 1.08 21.35 -3.99
CA SER A 530 0.96 22.69 -3.44
C SER A 530 0.43 23.67 -4.51
N ILE A 531 -0.90 23.84 -4.56
CA ILE A 531 -1.55 24.73 -5.53
C ILE A 531 -1.15 26.21 -5.33
N LEU A 532 -0.92 26.93 -6.43
CA LEU A 532 -0.54 28.36 -6.40
C LEU A 532 -1.77 29.28 -6.47
N LYS A 533 -1.63 30.53 -6.00
CA LYS A 533 -2.70 31.55 -6.10
C LYS A 533 -3.12 31.79 -7.56
N ASP A 534 -2.20 31.72 -8.52
CA ASP A 534 -2.53 31.86 -9.93
C ASP A 534 -3.28 30.65 -10.51
N ASP A 535 -3.02 29.45 -9.98
CA ASP A 535 -3.78 28.25 -10.34
C ASP A 535 -5.22 28.37 -9.84
N LEU A 536 -5.43 28.92 -8.63
CA LEU A 536 -6.77 29.22 -8.11
C LEU A 536 -7.52 30.23 -8.98
N LYS A 537 -6.87 31.31 -9.44
CA LYS A 537 -7.47 32.26 -10.39
C LYS A 537 -7.90 31.56 -11.69
N LEU A 538 -7.09 30.62 -12.17
CA LEU A 538 -7.41 29.84 -13.37
C LEU A 538 -8.58 28.89 -13.13
N LEU A 539 -8.61 28.14 -12.02
CA LEU A 539 -9.73 27.29 -11.64
C LEU A 539 -11.03 28.10 -11.50
N HIS A 540 -10.94 29.28 -10.88
CA HIS A 540 -12.05 30.20 -10.75
C HIS A 540 -12.56 30.69 -12.12
N LYS A 541 -11.65 31.03 -13.06
CA LYS A 541 -11.99 31.37 -14.45
C LYS A 541 -12.68 30.21 -15.19
N LEU A 542 -12.20 28.97 -14.99
CA LEU A 542 -12.79 27.76 -15.59
C LEU A 542 -14.20 27.45 -15.03
N MET A 543 -14.46 27.79 -13.76
CA MET A 543 -15.81 27.70 -13.21
C MET A 543 -16.70 28.84 -13.72
N SER A 544 -16.18 30.06 -13.83
CA SER A 544 -16.94 31.26 -14.18
C SER A 544 -17.27 31.39 -15.67
N SER A 545 -16.45 30.81 -16.56
CA SER A 545 -16.73 30.72 -18.01
C SER A 545 -18.04 29.97 -18.33
N SER A 546 -18.52 29.20 -17.36
CA SER A 546 -19.69 28.36 -17.44
C SER A 546 -21.01 29.11 -17.13
N SER A 547 -20.93 30.26 -16.44
CA SER A 547 -22.07 31.06 -15.95
C SER A 547 -22.80 31.88 -17.03
N LYS A 548 -22.16 32.16 -18.18
CA LYS A 548 -22.73 33.02 -19.24
C LYS A 548 -23.86 32.36 -20.06
N ALA A 549 -24.11 31.07 -19.88
CA ALA A 549 -25.18 30.33 -20.55
C ALA A 549 -26.16 29.78 -19.52
N ALA A 550 -27.46 29.89 -19.77
CA ALA A 550 -28.47 29.18 -18.97
C ALA A 550 -28.05 27.69 -18.84
N ALA A 551 -28.21 27.08 -17.67
CA ALA A 551 -27.68 25.73 -17.36
C ALA A 551 -28.08 24.64 -18.39
N ASN A 552 -29.15 24.86 -19.17
CA ASN A 552 -29.63 23.97 -20.22
C ASN A 552 -28.93 24.15 -21.59
N ALA A 553 -28.09 25.19 -21.74
CA ALA A 553 -27.39 25.58 -22.95
C ALA A 553 -25.84 25.49 -22.83
N MET A 554 -25.32 24.93 -21.74
CA MET A 554 -23.87 24.76 -21.57
C MET A 554 -23.30 23.81 -22.63
N THR A 555 -22.24 24.24 -23.31
CA THR A 555 -21.51 23.43 -24.28
C THR A 555 -20.81 22.24 -23.60
N SER A 556 -20.44 21.21 -24.37
CA SER A 556 -19.60 20.08 -23.89
C SER A 556 -18.34 20.59 -23.18
N GLN A 557 -17.67 21.58 -23.79
CA GLN A 557 -16.50 22.25 -23.25
C GLN A 557 -16.77 22.91 -21.89
N GLN A 558 -17.83 23.71 -21.75
CA GLN A 558 -18.16 24.37 -20.48
C GLN A 558 -18.49 23.37 -19.37
N LYS A 559 -19.18 22.27 -19.70
CA LYS A 559 -19.45 21.20 -18.73
C LYS A 559 -18.16 20.53 -18.26
N ALA A 560 -17.22 20.28 -19.17
CA ALA A 560 -15.92 19.71 -18.84
C ALA A 560 -15.07 20.66 -17.98
N GLN A 561 -15.07 21.96 -18.27
CA GLN A 561 -14.36 22.99 -17.48
C GLN A 561 -14.84 23.01 -16.02
N MET A 562 -16.16 23.05 -15.84
CA MET A 562 -16.76 23.03 -14.51
C MET A 562 -16.47 21.72 -13.78
N GLN A 563 -16.59 20.56 -14.45
CA GLN A 563 -16.29 19.26 -13.84
C GLN A 563 -14.83 19.13 -13.42
N LEU A 564 -13.89 19.60 -14.25
CA LEU A 564 -12.46 19.59 -13.94
C LEU A 564 -12.15 20.44 -12.70
N ALA A 565 -12.63 21.70 -12.67
CA ALA A 565 -12.37 22.59 -11.54
C ALA A 565 -12.98 22.05 -10.24
N LYS A 566 -14.20 21.50 -10.30
CA LYS A 566 -14.84 20.84 -9.16
C LYS A 566 -14.05 19.63 -8.66
N TYR A 567 -13.55 18.81 -9.58
CA TYR A 567 -12.77 17.62 -9.26
C TYR A 567 -11.47 18.00 -8.55
N ILE A 568 -10.72 18.95 -9.11
CA ILE A 568 -9.45 19.41 -8.54
C ILE A 568 -9.65 19.93 -7.12
N LEU A 569 -10.53 20.92 -6.94
CA LEU A 569 -10.79 21.51 -5.62
C LEU A 569 -11.34 20.50 -4.60
N GLN A 570 -12.00 19.43 -5.03
CA GLN A 570 -12.50 18.41 -4.12
C GLN A 570 -11.41 17.45 -3.61
N HIS A 571 -10.32 17.25 -4.36
CA HIS A 571 -9.29 16.27 -4.08
C HIS A 571 -7.93 16.91 -3.77
N LEU A 572 -7.90 18.20 -3.41
CA LEU A 572 -6.71 18.82 -2.81
C LEU A 572 -6.52 18.33 -1.37
N ASN A 573 -5.27 18.31 -0.92
CA ASN A 573 -4.95 17.99 0.47
C ASN A 573 -5.22 19.19 1.39
N TYR A 574 -6.32 19.12 2.14
CA TYR A 574 -6.69 20.11 3.15
C TYR A 574 -6.20 19.77 4.57
N GLY A 575 -5.41 18.71 4.71
CA GLY A 575 -4.85 18.25 5.99
C GLY A 575 -3.64 19.08 6.45
N TYR A 576 -2.82 18.47 7.29
CA TYR A 576 -1.62 19.08 7.84
C TYR A 576 -0.36 18.44 7.25
N GLN A 577 0.75 19.19 7.22
CA GLN A 577 2.06 18.69 6.82
C GLN A 577 2.60 17.72 7.89
N HIS A 578 3.39 16.74 7.44
CA HIS A 578 4.09 15.82 8.34
C HIS A 578 5.25 16.57 9.03
N ASP A 579 5.41 16.39 10.34
CA ASP A 579 6.50 16.92 11.17
C ASP A 579 6.75 18.45 11.16
N ALA A 580 5.86 19.23 10.54
CA ALA A 580 5.96 20.69 10.54
C ALA A 580 5.07 21.30 11.62
N VAL A 581 5.67 22.03 12.56
CA VAL A 581 4.96 22.80 13.59
C VAL A 581 4.69 24.21 13.07
N ASP A 582 3.46 24.71 13.25
CA ASP A 582 3.11 26.09 12.94
C ASP A 582 3.88 27.05 13.87
N PRO A 583 4.73 27.95 13.33
CA PRO A 583 5.48 28.90 14.14
C PRO A 583 4.59 29.95 14.81
N ASN A 584 3.36 30.14 14.34
CA ASN A 584 2.41 31.09 14.89
C ASN A 584 1.48 30.41 15.90
N VAL A 585 1.61 30.79 17.17
CA VAL A 585 0.68 30.35 18.23
C VAL A 585 -0.72 30.89 17.95
N SER A 586 -1.70 30.00 17.92
CA SER A 586 -3.11 30.38 17.79
C SER A 586 -3.56 31.17 19.02
N LYS A 587 -4.13 32.36 18.80
CA LYS A 587 -4.71 33.16 19.91
C LYS A 587 -5.97 32.52 20.50
N ALA A 588 -6.70 31.74 19.72
CA ALA A 588 -7.93 31.08 20.16
C ALA A 588 -7.64 29.73 20.84
N GLN A 589 -6.54 29.07 20.47
CA GLN A 589 -6.13 27.77 21.01
C GLN A 589 -4.63 27.78 21.39
N PRO A 590 -4.23 28.51 22.45
CA PRO A 590 -2.83 28.74 22.78
C PRO A 590 -2.16 27.61 23.58
N TRP A 591 -2.91 26.61 24.05
CA TRP A 591 -2.42 25.59 24.99
C TRP A 591 -1.51 24.53 24.36
N HIS A 592 -1.46 24.37 23.04
CA HIS A 592 -0.57 23.40 22.41
C HIS A 592 -0.08 23.86 21.03
N SER A 593 1.14 23.49 20.68
CA SER A 593 1.68 23.66 19.33
C SER A 593 0.84 22.87 18.33
N ARG A 594 0.51 23.48 17.20
CA ARG A 594 -0.30 22.85 16.14
C ARG A 594 0.57 22.51 14.93
N LYS A 595 0.19 21.49 14.18
CA LYS A 595 0.81 21.23 12.87
C LYS A 595 0.48 22.33 11.88
N LEU A 596 1.40 22.59 10.96
CA LEU A 596 1.19 23.52 9.85
C LEU A 596 0.26 22.88 8.82
N PRO A 597 -0.79 23.57 8.32
CA PRO A 597 -1.64 23.03 7.26
C PRO A 597 -0.84 22.81 5.98
N PHE A 598 -1.21 21.79 5.19
CA PHE A 598 -0.55 21.50 3.92
C PHE A 598 -0.67 22.66 2.93
N LEU A 599 -1.89 23.18 2.78
CA LEU A 599 -2.14 24.45 2.08
C LEU A 599 -2.08 25.61 3.06
N SER A 600 -1.50 26.73 2.64
CA SER A 600 -1.44 27.92 3.49
C SER A 600 -2.85 28.44 3.83
N TYR A 601 -2.98 29.10 4.99
CA TYR A 601 -4.26 29.67 5.42
C TYR A 601 -4.86 30.63 4.38
N ASP A 602 -4.03 31.40 3.69
CA ASP A 602 -4.45 32.25 2.56
C ASP A 602 -5.17 31.46 1.46
N LEU A 603 -4.68 30.26 1.11
CA LEU A 603 -5.30 29.42 0.08
C LEU A 603 -6.63 28.83 0.57
N HIS A 604 -6.72 28.44 1.85
CA HIS A 604 -7.99 28.01 2.44
C HIS A 604 -9.04 29.13 2.38
N GLU A 605 -8.66 30.37 2.71
CA GLU A 605 -9.54 31.53 2.60
C GLU A 605 -9.98 31.79 1.14
N GLU A 606 -9.03 31.85 0.20
CA GLU A 606 -9.37 32.11 -1.21
C GLU A 606 -10.26 31.02 -1.81
N ILE A 607 -10.01 29.74 -1.49
CA ILE A 607 -10.87 28.63 -1.92
C ILE A 607 -12.28 28.82 -1.34
N ALA A 608 -12.42 29.20 -0.07
CA ALA A 608 -13.74 29.45 0.53
C ALA A 608 -14.53 30.52 -0.22
N PHE A 609 -13.89 31.63 -0.60
CA PHE A 609 -14.54 32.68 -1.38
C PHE A 609 -14.82 32.26 -2.83
N ILE A 610 -13.95 31.47 -3.46
CA ILE A 610 -14.21 30.87 -4.77
C ILE A 610 -15.46 29.96 -4.73
N LEU A 611 -15.67 29.20 -3.65
CA LEU A 611 -16.87 28.38 -3.46
C LEU A 611 -18.14 29.24 -3.34
N LEU A 612 -18.08 30.35 -2.60
CA LEU A 612 -19.20 31.29 -2.47
C LEU A 612 -19.52 31.97 -3.80
N ASP A 613 -18.50 32.40 -4.56
CA ASP A 613 -18.70 32.99 -5.88
C ASP A 613 -19.34 32.00 -6.84
N ALA A 614 -18.86 30.76 -6.88
CA ALA A 614 -19.46 29.71 -7.69
C ALA A 614 -20.95 29.52 -7.31
N CYS A 615 -21.28 29.42 -6.02
CA CYS A 615 -22.68 29.29 -5.60
C CYS A 615 -23.53 30.51 -5.98
N GLN A 616 -22.99 31.73 -5.85
CA GLN A 616 -23.68 32.96 -6.22
C GLN A 616 -23.95 33.06 -7.73
N GLN A 617 -23.08 32.52 -8.58
CA GLN A 617 -23.30 32.46 -10.03
C GLN A 617 -24.43 31.50 -10.43
N PHE A 618 -24.54 30.34 -9.78
CA PHE A 618 -25.54 29.31 -10.11
C PHE A 618 -26.88 29.50 -9.40
N GLN A 619 -26.86 30.07 -8.20
CA GLN A 619 -28.03 30.34 -7.39
C GLN A 619 -27.83 31.68 -6.67
N PRO A 620 -28.03 32.80 -7.38
CA PRO A 620 -27.91 34.12 -6.76
C PRO A 620 -28.87 34.22 -5.58
N LEU A 621 -28.38 34.85 -4.51
CA LEU A 621 -29.25 35.28 -3.41
C LEU A 621 -30.31 36.24 -3.98
N PRO A 622 -31.59 36.12 -3.55
CA PRO A 622 -32.68 36.84 -4.19
C PRO A 622 -32.50 38.37 -4.14
N ASP A 623 -32.50 38.99 -5.32
CA ASP A 623 -32.34 40.44 -5.52
C ASP A 623 -33.67 41.21 -5.48
N THR A 624 -33.55 42.52 -5.30
CA THR A 624 -34.58 43.48 -4.85
C THR A 624 -35.76 43.77 -5.78
N THR A 625 -36.12 42.88 -6.72
CA THR A 625 -36.97 43.26 -7.87
C THR A 625 -38.39 42.66 -7.88
N THR A 626 -38.78 41.79 -6.94
CA THR A 626 -40.15 41.25 -6.88
C THR A 626 -41.00 41.96 -5.82
N ASN A 627 -42.13 42.54 -6.24
CA ASN A 627 -42.90 43.57 -5.53
C ASN A 627 -43.66 43.12 -4.26
N GLU A 628 -43.40 41.96 -3.67
CA GLU A 628 -44.28 41.41 -2.62
C GLU A 628 -43.76 41.52 -1.17
N ASN A 629 -42.51 41.91 -0.88
CA ASN A 629 -42.03 42.03 0.52
C ASN A 629 -40.88 43.06 0.72
N LYS A 630 -41.14 44.36 0.58
CA LYS A 630 -40.10 45.43 0.56
C LYS A 630 -39.06 45.40 1.70
N GLY A 631 -39.44 45.12 2.95
CA GLY A 631 -38.52 45.17 4.10
C GLY A 631 -37.60 43.94 4.26
N ALA A 632 -38.06 42.74 3.93
CA ALA A 632 -37.22 41.54 3.95
C ALA A 632 -36.25 41.49 2.75
N ILE A 633 -36.68 42.10 1.64
CA ILE A 633 -35.94 42.17 0.38
C ILE A 633 -34.75 43.14 0.46
N GLU A 634 -34.88 44.25 1.18
CA GLU A 634 -33.78 45.23 1.39
C GLU A 634 -32.60 44.63 2.17
N LEU A 635 -32.89 43.81 3.19
CA LEU A 635 -31.89 43.16 4.04
C LEU A 635 -31.13 42.04 3.30
N VAL A 636 -31.82 41.26 2.45
CA VAL A 636 -31.15 40.29 1.56
C VAL A 636 -30.27 41.04 0.55
N GLY A 637 -30.75 42.16 0.00
CA GLY A 637 -29.96 43.01 -0.90
C GLY A 637 -28.67 43.55 -0.28
N THR A 638 -28.67 43.88 1.03
CA THR A 638 -27.45 44.29 1.75
C THR A 638 -26.42 43.16 1.81
N VAL A 639 -26.85 41.94 2.16
CA VAL A 639 -25.97 40.75 2.21
C VAL A 639 -25.44 40.42 0.82
N THR A 640 -26.31 40.39 -0.20
CA THR A 640 -25.91 40.13 -1.59
C THR A 640 -24.90 41.16 -2.09
N THR A 641 -25.08 42.44 -1.74
CA THR A 641 -24.15 43.52 -2.10
C THR A 641 -22.80 43.32 -1.43
N ALA A 642 -22.77 43.10 -0.11
CA ALA A 642 -21.54 42.89 0.64
C ALA A 642 -20.75 41.68 0.10
N VAL A 643 -21.44 40.56 -0.16
CA VAL A 643 -20.83 39.37 -0.77
C VAL A 643 -20.24 39.72 -2.14
N SER A 644 -21.02 40.36 -3.02
CA SER A 644 -20.55 40.70 -4.38
C SER A 644 -19.38 41.67 -4.41
N THR A 645 -19.20 42.51 -3.37
CA THR A 645 -18.05 43.42 -3.24
C THR A 645 -16.73 42.69 -2.99
N TYR A 646 -16.76 41.58 -2.23
CA TYR A 646 -15.56 40.87 -1.81
C TYR A 646 -15.27 39.62 -2.62
N LEU A 647 -16.12 39.25 -3.59
CA LEU A 647 -15.87 38.13 -4.49
C LEU A 647 -15.01 38.57 -5.70
N PRO A 648 -14.21 37.67 -6.30
CA PRO A 648 -13.24 38.02 -7.36
C PRO A 648 -13.84 38.60 -8.66
N ILE A 649 -15.16 38.79 -8.76
CA ILE A 649 -15.89 39.31 -9.94
C ILE A 649 -16.56 40.68 -9.65
N ALA A 650 -16.13 41.42 -8.62
CA ALA A 650 -16.66 42.76 -8.37
C ALA A 650 -16.58 43.70 -9.60
N ASP A 651 -15.54 43.55 -10.45
CA ASP A 651 -15.33 44.41 -11.62
C ASP A 651 -16.25 44.12 -12.84
N GLN A 652 -16.88 42.94 -12.93
CA GLN A 652 -17.74 42.60 -14.10
C GLN A 652 -19.24 42.60 -13.79
N ILE A 653 -19.64 42.54 -12.52
CA ILE A 653 -21.06 42.46 -12.12
C ILE A 653 -21.80 43.80 -12.35
N GLN A 654 -21.10 44.94 -12.36
CA GLN A 654 -21.73 46.24 -12.65
C GLN A 654 -22.33 46.35 -14.06
N LEU A 655 -21.87 45.53 -15.02
CA LEU A 655 -22.36 45.53 -16.41
C LEU A 655 -23.46 44.49 -16.69
N LEU A 656 -23.72 43.55 -15.78
CA LEU A 656 -24.67 42.44 -15.96
C LEU A 656 -26.06 42.68 -15.31
N LYS A 657 -26.25 43.84 -14.66
CA LYS A 657 -27.49 44.19 -13.95
C LYS A 657 -28.75 44.34 -14.83
N SER A 658 -28.64 44.26 -16.15
CA SER A 658 -29.76 44.59 -17.06
C SER A 658 -30.44 43.41 -17.77
N THR A 659 -30.10 42.14 -17.51
CA THR A 659 -30.78 41.02 -18.21
C THR A 659 -30.76 39.70 -17.44
N TYR A 660 -31.32 39.65 -16.23
CA TYR A 660 -31.56 38.38 -15.52
C TYR A 660 -33.07 38.11 -15.47
N ASP A 661 -33.60 37.46 -16.51
CA ASP A 661 -34.96 36.92 -16.51
C ASP A 661 -35.01 35.71 -15.57
N GLN A 662 -35.78 35.84 -14.48
CA GLN A 662 -35.91 34.85 -13.39
C GLN A 662 -36.65 33.54 -13.76
N THR A 663 -36.81 33.20 -15.04
CA THR A 663 -37.86 32.25 -15.45
C THR A 663 -37.44 30.81 -15.70
N THR A 664 -36.18 30.39 -15.58
CA THR A 664 -35.84 28.94 -15.61
C THR A 664 -34.58 28.56 -14.82
N ASN A 665 -34.62 28.67 -13.49
CA ASN A 665 -33.59 28.05 -12.64
C ASN A 665 -33.72 26.52 -12.68
N ASN A 666 -32.75 25.83 -13.28
CA ASN A 666 -32.65 24.38 -13.20
C ASN A 666 -32.14 23.99 -11.80
N ASN A 667 -33.06 23.91 -10.84
CA ASN A 667 -32.80 23.68 -9.40
C ASN A 667 -31.85 22.50 -9.14
N ASN A 668 -31.81 21.49 -10.02
CA ASN A 668 -30.95 20.32 -9.87
C ASN A 668 -29.46 20.67 -10.02
N THR A 669 -29.08 21.50 -10.99
CA THR A 669 -27.68 21.90 -11.20
C THR A 669 -27.18 22.77 -10.05
N ALA A 670 -28.00 23.76 -9.64
CA ALA A 670 -27.71 24.61 -8.49
C ALA A 670 -27.54 23.77 -7.20
N SER A 671 -28.45 22.82 -6.96
CA SER A 671 -28.35 21.90 -5.81
C SER A 671 -27.06 21.09 -5.83
N ASN A 672 -26.65 20.55 -6.99
CA ASN A 672 -25.43 19.78 -7.14
C ASN A 672 -24.15 20.60 -6.90
N VAL A 673 -24.14 21.88 -7.29
CA VAL A 673 -23.02 22.80 -7.03
C VAL A 673 -22.96 23.12 -5.54
N ILE A 674 -24.08 23.47 -4.91
CA ILE A 674 -24.11 23.81 -3.48
C ILE A 674 -23.72 22.59 -2.62
N GLN A 675 -24.21 21.39 -2.95
CA GLN A 675 -23.84 20.17 -2.23
C GLN A 675 -22.34 19.86 -2.33
N TRP A 676 -21.75 20.09 -3.52
CA TRP A 676 -20.31 19.98 -3.75
C TRP A 676 -19.52 21.05 -2.98
N ALA A 677 -19.97 22.31 -3.04
CA ALA A 677 -19.31 23.40 -2.31
C ALA A 677 -19.28 23.12 -0.81
N TRP A 678 -20.38 22.61 -0.25
CA TRP A 678 -20.40 22.12 1.13
C TRP A 678 -19.44 20.95 1.39
N SER A 679 -19.22 20.03 0.43
CA SER A 679 -18.25 18.93 0.64
C SER A 679 -16.81 19.42 0.68
N VAL A 680 -16.49 20.52 0.00
CA VAL A 680 -15.16 21.14 0.04
C VAL A 680 -15.03 22.04 1.27
N ALA A 681 -15.99 22.94 1.51
CA ALA A 681 -15.96 23.92 2.60
C ALA A 681 -15.81 23.31 4.00
N VAL A 682 -16.35 22.11 4.20
CA VAL A 682 -16.28 21.39 5.47
C VAL A 682 -14.90 20.74 5.71
N GLN A 683 -14.09 20.56 4.67
CA GLN A 683 -12.70 20.08 4.77
C GLN A 683 -11.70 21.21 5.03
N LEU A 684 -12.06 22.46 4.71
CA LEU A 684 -11.20 23.62 4.90
C LEU A 684 -10.95 23.89 6.38
N LYS A 685 -9.71 24.19 6.75
CA LYS A 685 -9.29 24.57 8.11
C LYS A 685 -9.60 26.05 8.40
N LEU A 686 -10.84 26.47 8.17
CA LEU A 686 -11.28 27.88 8.31
C LEU A 686 -11.13 28.41 9.74
N TYR A 687 -11.34 27.54 10.74
CA TYR A 687 -11.07 27.92 12.13
C TYR A 687 -9.57 28.12 12.40
N ASP A 688 -8.65 27.58 11.63
CA ASP A 688 -7.22 27.85 11.91
C ASP A 688 -6.68 29.09 11.21
N CYS A 689 -7.44 29.60 10.23
CA CYS A 689 -7.08 30.78 9.46
C CYS A 689 -7.10 32.06 10.33
N PRO A 690 -6.26 33.05 10.00
CA PRO A 690 -6.38 34.40 10.54
C PRO A 690 -7.78 34.98 10.29
N VAL A 691 -8.20 35.91 11.15
CA VAL A 691 -9.49 36.60 10.97
C VAL A 691 -9.47 37.36 9.65
N SER A 692 -10.42 37.05 8.78
CA SER A 692 -10.54 37.68 7.47
C SER A 692 -11.35 38.98 7.57
N PRO A 693 -10.83 40.11 7.06
CA PRO A 693 -11.59 41.36 6.98
C PRO A 693 -12.78 41.21 6.01
N ARG A 694 -12.60 40.50 4.88
CA ARG A 694 -13.66 40.23 3.89
C ARG A 694 -14.83 39.48 4.53
N ALA A 695 -14.52 38.42 5.28
CA ALA A 695 -15.53 37.64 5.98
C ALA A 695 -16.23 38.45 7.08
N SER A 696 -15.48 39.29 7.80
CA SER A 696 -16.01 40.12 8.88
C SER A 696 -17.00 41.18 8.35
N ASP A 697 -16.73 41.79 7.20
CA ASP A 697 -17.64 42.76 6.59
C ASP A 697 -18.90 42.10 6.03
N ILE A 698 -18.78 40.90 5.45
CA ILE A 698 -19.93 40.09 5.08
C ILE A 698 -20.76 39.73 6.32
N GLU A 699 -20.12 39.28 7.40
CA GLU A 699 -20.84 38.89 8.62
C GLU A 699 -21.60 40.07 9.24
N GLN A 700 -21.06 41.29 9.21
CA GLN A 700 -21.75 42.49 9.68
C GLN A 700 -23.06 42.75 8.93
N SER A 701 -23.17 42.30 7.67
CA SER A 701 -24.42 42.39 6.90
C SER A 701 -25.45 41.30 7.27
N ILE A 702 -25.02 40.21 7.92
CA ILE A 702 -25.87 39.09 8.32
C ILE A 702 -26.62 39.45 9.61
N THR A 703 -27.84 39.96 9.44
CA THR A 703 -28.71 40.40 10.54
C THR A 703 -29.68 39.31 11.02
N LEU A 704 -30.18 39.42 12.25
CA LEU A 704 -31.21 38.51 12.79
C LEU A 704 -32.43 38.30 11.86
N PRO A 705 -33.01 39.34 11.22
CA PRO A 705 -34.12 39.12 10.29
C PRO A 705 -33.73 38.29 9.06
N PHE A 706 -32.51 38.46 8.53
CA PHE A 706 -32.00 37.62 7.45
C PHE A 706 -31.91 36.15 7.88
N LEU A 707 -31.37 35.86 9.07
CA LEU A 707 -31.28 34.49 9.59
C LEU A 707 -32.66 33.85 9.75
N LYS A 708 -33.65 34.61 10.25
CA LYS A 708 -35.06 34.14 10.35
C LYS A 708 -35.68 33.88 8.98
N LEU A 709 -35.37 34.69 7.98
CA LEU A 709 -35.84 34.49 6.60
C LEU A 709 -35.29 33.18 6.02
N VAL A 710 -33.99 32.92 6.19
CA VAL A 710 -33.34 31.68 5.72
C VAL A 710 -33.96 30.45 6.40
N LEU A 711 -34.17 30.51 7.71
CA LEU A 711 -34.79 29.42 8.47
C LEU A 711 -36.22 29.11 8.01
N ASN A 712 -36.98 30.10 7.56
CA ASN A 712 -38.37 29.94 7.14
C ASN A 712 -38.54 29.76 5.62
N SER A 713 -37.46 29.77 4.85
CA SER A 713 -37.50 29.65 3.39
C SER A 713 -38.04 28.29 2.94
N TYR A 714 -38.92 28.29 1.93
CA TYR A 714 -39.41 27.07 1.28
C TYR A 714 -38.46 26.52 0.21
N ASN A 715 -37.48 27.32 -0.23
CA ASN A 715 -36.48 26.90 -1.20
C ASN A 715 -35.26 26.32 -0.47
N ASN A 716 -35.17 24.99 -0.44
CA ASN A 716 -34.06 24.28 0.21
C ASN A 716 -32.69 24.58 -0.43
N VAL A 717 -32.65 24.82 -1.74
CA VAL A 717 -31.39 25.10 -2.45
C VAL A 717 -30.88 26.49 -2.06
N SER A 718 -31.73 27.52 -2.15
CA SER A 718 -31.36 28.89 -1.76
C SER A 718 -31.03 29.01 -0.27
N SER A 719 -31.81 28.37 0.61
CA SER A 719 -31.52 28.39 2.05
C SER A 719 -30.24 27.63 2.41
N SER A 720 -29.89 26.57 1.68
CA SER A 720 -28.61 25.88 1.84
C SER A 720 -27.42 26.72 1.37
N HIS A 721 -27.57 27.48 0.27
CA HIS A 721 -26.56 28.45 -0.15
C HIS A 721 -26.35 29.54 0.91
N SER A 722 -27.44 30.13 1.44
CA SER A 722 -27.34 31.11 2.52
C SER A 722 -26.69 30.52 3.77
N ALA A 723 -26.97 29.26 4.12
CA ALA A 723 -26.31 28.59 5.24
C ALA A 723 -24.81 28.38 5.00
N LEU A 724 -24.37 28.11 3.77
CA LEU A 724 -22.95 27.99 3.41
C LEU A 724 -22.23 29.34 3.56
N LEU A 725 -22.88 30.42 3.13
CA LEU A 725 -22.39 31.79 3.33
C LEU A 725 -22.21 32.10 4.81
N VAL A 726 -23.23 31.80 5.62
CA VAL A 726 -23.18 32.00 7.07
C VAL A 726 -22.06 31.16 7.68
N TYR A 727 -21.84 29.92 7.24
CA TYR A 727 -20.74 29.06 7.71
C TYR A 727 -19.36 29.65 7.42
N ILE A 728 -19.07 30.00 6.17
CA ILE A 728 -17.76 30.51 5.76
C ILE A 728 -17.47 31.85 6.44
N SER A 729 -18.43 32.77 6.43
CA SER A 729 -18.26 34.08 7.08
C SER A 729 -18.06 33.98 8.58
N PHE A 730 -18.82 33.10 9.26
CA PHE A 730 -18.73 32.89 10.71
C PHE A 730 -17.39 32.26 11.14
N MET A 731 -16.88 31.27 10.40
CA MET A 731 -15.62 30.58 10.76
C MET A 731 -14.38 31.45 10.58
N LEU A 732 -14.42 32.36 9.61
CA LEU A 732 -13.34 33.30 9.31
C LEU A 732 -13.43 34.63 10.09
N SER A 733 -14.50 34.85 10.86
CA SER A 733 -14.68 36.09 11.62
C SER A 733 -14.29 35.96 13.09
N VAL A 734 -14.25 37.10 13.79
CA VAL A 734 -14.00 37.16 15.25
C VAL A 734 -15.15 36.53 16.05
N THR A 735 -16.36 36.44 15.48
CA THR A 735 -17.56 35.97 16.19
C THR A 735 -17.42 34.51 16.64
N SER A 736 -16.80 33.64 15.85
CA SER A 736 -16.50 32.26 16.23
C SER A 736 -15.35 32.11 17.24
N ARG A 737 -14.62 33.20 17.54
CA ARG A 737 -13.36 33.15 18.33
C ARG A 737 -13.52 33.59 19.75
N HIS A 738 -14.64 34.22 20.10
CA HIS A 738 -14.83 34.80 21.41
C HIS A 738 -16.29 34.77 21.84
N PHE A 739 -16.57 34.20 23.00
CA PHE A 739 -17.95 33.97 23.47
C PHE A 739 -18.80 35.25 23.54
N LEU A 740 -18.29 36.35 24.11
CA LEU A 740 -19.07 37.61 24.16
C LEU A 740 -19.42 38.16 22.76
N ARG A 741 -18.56 37.94 21.76
CA ARG A 741 -18.85 38.35 20.37
C ARG A 741 -19.85 37.41 19.72
N PHE A 742 -19.73 36.11 19.99
CA PHE A 742 -20.68 35.09 19.60
C PHE A 742 -22.09 35.41 20.09
N GLU A 743 -22.24 35.75 21.38
CA GLU A 743 -23.52 36.12 21.98
C GLU A 743 -24.08 37.42 21.38
N CYS A 744 -23.26 38.48 21.28
CA CYS A 744 -23.70 39.78 20.77
C CYS A 744 -24.09 39.79 19.29
N ASN A 745 -23.53 38.90 18.47
CA ASN A 745 -23.72 38.88 17.02
C ASN A 745 -24.61 37.72 16.55
N ASP A 746 -25.67 37.37 17.29
CA ASP A 746 -26.63 36.33 16.90
C ASP A 746 -26.01 34.93 16.61
N GLY A 747 -24.92 34.57 17.30
CA GLY A 747 -24.16 33.33 17.05
C GLY A 747 -25.02 32.06 17.10
N TRP A 748 -25.92 31.94 18.07
CA TRP A 748 -26.87 30.82 18.18
C TRP A 748 -27.78 30.68 16.97
N MET A 749 -28.26 31.80 16.42
CA MET A 749 -29.12 31.81 15.24
C MET A 749 -28.35 31.42 13.97
N LYS A 750 -27.06 31.79 13.89
CA LYS A 750 -26.16 31.33 12.82
C LYS A 750 -25.95 29.82 12.88
N LEU A 751 -25.66 29.26 14.06
CA LEU A 751 -25.57 27.81 14.25
C LEU A 751 -26.88 27.09 13.89
N LEU A 752 -28.03 27.66 14.28
CA LEU A 752 -29.35 27.09 13.97
C LEU A 752 -29.64 27.05 12.46
N VAL A 753 -29.24 28.10 11.73
CA VAL A 753 -29.31 28.13 10.26
C VAL A 753 -28.46 27.01 9.66
N MET A 754 -27.22 26.85 10.11
CA MET A 754 -26.33 25.80 9.61
C MET A 754 -26.87 24.40 9.91
N LEU A 755 -27.42 24.18 11.11
CA LEU A 755 -28.00 22.90 11.53
C LEU A 755 -29.23 22.51 10.70
N LYS A 756 -30.15 23.46 10.46
CA LYS A 756 -31.43 23.18 9.79
C LYS A 756 -31.39 23.26 8.27
N ARG A 757 -30.50 24.09 7.70
CA ARG A 757 -30.44 24.38 6.25
C ARG A 757 -29.11 24.00 5.60
N GLY A 758 -28.05 23.80 6.39
CA GLY A 758 -26.72 23.39 5.93
C GLY A 758 -26.44 21.89 6.13
N LYS A 759 -25.18 21.56 6.40
CA LYS A 759 -24.72 20.20 6.70
C LYS A 759 -24.49 20.00 8.21
N PRO A 760 -25.00 18.91 8.83
CA PRO A 760 -24.79 18.64 10.26
C PRO A 760 -23.31 18.46 10.62
N GLU A 761 -22.49 17.95 9.70
CA GLU A 761 -21.04 17.81 9.85
C GLU A 761 -20.33 19.13 10.15
N ALA A 762 -20.84 20.24 9.61
CA ALA A 762 -20.30 21.56 9.86
C ALA A 762 -20.52 21.99 11.32
N VAL A 763 -21.69 21.69 11.88
CA VAL A 763 -22.03 22.05 13.27
C VAL A 763 -21.17 21.26 14.26
N ILE A 764 -20.95 19.97 14.03
CA ILE A 764 -20.08 19.14 14.88
C ILE A 764 -18.67 19.73 14.93
N ARG A 765 -18.09 20.08 13.78
CA ARG A 765 -16.75 20.71 13.71
C ARG A 765 -16.72 22.07 14.42
N ILE A 766 -17.67 22.94 14.11
CA ILE A 766 -17.76 24.27 14.73
C ILE A 766 -17.74 24.16 16.25
N LEU A 767 -18.60 23.32 16.82
CA LEU A 767 -18.69 23.17 18.27
C LEU A 767 -17.42 22.56 18.85
N SER A 768 -16.85 21.55 18.18
CA SER A 768 -15.62 20.89 18.62
C SER A 768 -14.41 21.83 18.66
N ASP A 769 -14.31 22.78 17.74
CA ASP A 769 -13.24 23.80 17.72
C ASP A 769 -13.51 24.98 18.67
N MET A 770 -14.77 25.44 18.71
CA MET A 770 -15.16 26.69 19.36
C MET A 770 -15.33 26.55 20.87
N ILE A 771 -15.98 25.48 21.33
CA ILE A 771 -16.31 25.31 22.76
C ILE A 771 -15.04 25.20 23.63
N PRO A 772 -14.02 24.39 23.30
CA PRO A 772 -12.79 24.36 24.09
C PRO A 772 -12.13 25.73 24.20
N SER A 773 -12.13 26.50 23.10
CA SER A 773 -11.61 27.87 23.07
C SER A 773 -12.40 28.81 23.97
N PHE A 774 -13.73 28.71 23.96
CA PHE A 774 -14.61 29.50 24.83
C PHE A 774 -14.42 29.13 26.30
N VAL A 775 -14.31 27.85 26.62
CA VAL A 775 -14.08 27.36 27.97
C VAL A 775 -12.73 27.83 28.50
N TYR A 776 -11.69 27.76 27.66
CA TYR A 776 -10.37 28.24 28.02
C TYR A 776 -10.36 29.74 28.40
N MET A 777 -11.09 30.57 27.63
CA MET A 777 -11.09 32.04 27.83
C MET A 777 -12.15 32.56 28.82
N HIS A 778 -13.32 31.92 28.91
CA HIS A 778 -14.51 32.42 29.61
C HIS A 778 -15.09 31.43 30.64
N GLY A 779 -14.42 30.30 30.89
CA GLY A 779 -14.90 29.32 31.88
C GLY A 779 -16.25 28.69 31.50
N ASP A 780 -17.22 28.69 32.42
CA ASP A 780 -18.55 28.12 32.19
C ASP A 780 -19.60 29.10 31.66
N ASP A 781 -19.23 30.35 31.33
CA ASP A 781 -20.16 31.38 30.87
C ASP A 781 -20.99 30.93 29.65
N PHE A 782 -20.35 30.26 28.69
CA PHE A 782 -21.03 29.68 27.52
C PHE A 782 -22.13 28.69 27.89
N PHE A 783 -21.90 27.88 28.92
CA PHE A 783 -22.86 26.88 29.38
C PHE A 783 -23.99 27.47 30.21
N ASN A 784 -23.80 28.69 30.72
CA ASN A 784 -24.79 29.38 31.50
C ASN A 784 -25.90 30.01 30.64
N ASP A 785 -25.65 30.30 29.36
CA ASP A 785 -26.63 30.78 28.38
C ASP A 785 -27.82 29.81 28.21
N GLU A 786 -29.05 30.33 28.27
CA GLU A 786 -30.28 29.54 28.08
C GLU A 786 -30.41 28.99 26.65
N SER A 787 -29.87 29.73 25.67
CA SER A 787 -29.93 29.41 24.24
C SER A 787 -29.23 28.09 23.90
N LEU A 788 -28.22 27.68 24.69
CA LEU A 788 -27.55 26.40 24.53
C LEU A 788 -28.52 25.22 24.71
N SER A 789 -29.41 25.29 25.71
CA SER A 789 -30.36 24.21 25.99
C SER A 789 -31.38 24.07 24.85
N ASP A 790 -31.83 25.20 24.31
CA ASP A 790 -32.71 25.24 23.15
C ASP A 790 -32.01 24.75 21.87
N PHE A 791 -30.73 25.09 21.67
CA PHE A 791 -29.96 24.62 20.52
C PHE A 791 -29.71 23.11 20.61
N LEU A 792 -29.34 22.59 21.79
CA LEU A 792 -29.15 21.16 22.03
C LEU A 792 -30.42 20.36 21.74
N LYS A 793 -31.59 20.90 22.11
CA LYS A 793 -32.89 20.31 21.76
C LYS A 793 -33.04 20.17 20.24
N HIS A 794 -32.68 21.20 19.48
CA HIS A 794 -32.72 21.14 18.02
C HIS A 794 -31.75 20.12 17.41
N MET A 795 -30.57 19.93 18.01
CA MET A 795 -29.60 18.91 17.58
C MET A 795 -30.14 17.49 17.78
N ILE A 796 -30.75 17.22 18.94
CA ILE A 796 -31.27 15.89 19.29
C ILE A 796 -32.55 15.56 18.52
N GLU A 797 -33.42 16.54 18.29
CA GLU A 797 -34.73 16.35 17.63
C GLU A 797 -34.67 16.46 16.08
N LEU A 798 -33.47 16.57 15.49
CA LEU A 798 -33.30 16.77 14.04
C LEU A 798 -33.73 15.52 13.24
N LYS A 799 -34.89 15.59 12.57
CA LYS A 799 -35.51 14.45 11.86
C LYS A 799 -34.77 13.98 10.59
N THR A 800 -33.95 14.83 9.97
CA THR A 800 -33.32 14.55 8.66
C THR A 800 -32.10 13.64 8.74
N ASP A 801 -31.54 13.43 9.94
CA ASP A 801 -30.47 12.49 10.19
C ASP A 801 -30.71 11.81 11.53
N PRO A 802 -31.05 10.51 11.60
CA PRO A 802 -31.25 9.83 12.88
C PRO A 802 -29.97 9.99 13.72
N THR A 803 -30.09 10.84 14.74
CA THR A 803 -29.12 11.10 15.83
C THR A 803 -27.72 11.60 15.44
N LEU A 804 -27.52 12.48 14.44
CA LEU A 804 -26.17 12.97 14.05
C LEU A 804 -25.13 11.84 13.79
N ILE A 805 -25.56 10.58 13.73
CA ILE A 805 -24.70 9.39 13.65
C ILE A 805 -24.09 9.34 12.25
N LYS A 806 -24.90 9.57 11.20
CA LYS A 806 -24.41 9.54 9.82
C LYS A 806 -23.45 10.69 9.52
N ALA A 807 -23.67 11.84 10.16
CA ALA A 807 -22.71 12.93 10.12
C ALA A 807 -21.38 12.46 10.72
N ALA A 808 -21.38 11.92 11.94
CA ALA A 808 -20.18 11.42 12.61
C ALA A 808 -19.42 10.34 11.81
N SER A 809 -20.14 9.36 11.26
CA SER A 809 -19.54 8.27 10.47
C SER A 809 -18.89 8.75 9.16
N ARG A 810 -19.30 9.91 8.63
CA ARG A 810 -18.64 10.53 7.46
C ARG A 810 -17.35 11.27 7.83
N LEU A 811 -17.22 11.68 9.09
CA LEU A 811 -16.03 12.34 9.63
C LEU A 811 -14.98 11.30 9.99
N HIS A 812 -15.42 10.28 10.73
CA HIS A 812 -14.59 9.16 11.16
C HIS A 812 -15.32 7.85 10.84
N LYS A 813 -14.80 7.12 9.84
CA LYS A 813 -15.45 5.92 9.29
C LYS A 813 -15.54 4.75 10.28
N GLU A 814 -14.74 4.76 11.34
CA GLU A 814 -14.59 3.68 12.32
C GLU A 814 -15.25 3.99 13.69
N LEU A 815 -16.01 5.08 13.80
CA LEU A 815 -16.60 5.49 15.07
C LEU A 815 -17.92 4.73 15.35
N ASP A 816 -17.89 3.84 16.35
CA ASP A 816 -19.08 3.29 17.01
C ASP A 816 -19.65 4.33 18.01
N GLY A 817 -20.27 5.41 17.51
CA GLY A 817 -20.79 6.48 18.37
C GLY A 817 -21.71 7.50 17.68
N SER A 818 -22.42 8.31 18.49
CA SER A 818 -23.25 9.42 17.99
C SER A 818 -22.42 10.66 17.69
N GLY A 819 -22.88 11.52 16.78
CA GLY A 819 -22.19 12.80 16.51
C GLY A 819 -22.14 13.75 17.70
N ILE A 820 -23.07 13.61 18.65
CA ILE A 820 -23.01 14.30 19.94
C ILE A 820 -21.92 13.68 20.83
N GLY A 821 -21.77 12.36 20.82
CA GLY A 821 -20.67 11.67 21.47
C GLY A 821 -19.31 12.13 20.93
N LEU A 822 -19.15 12.21 19.60
CA LEU A 822 -17.94 12.74 18.97
C LEU A 822 -17.60 14.16 19.44
N MET A 823 -18.61 15.03 19.48
CA MET A 823 -18.46 16.41 19.94
C MET A 823 -18.06 16.47 21.43
N ILE A 824 -18.77 15.76 22.31
CA ILE A 824 -18.46 15.73 23.75
C ILE A 824 -17.08 15.14 24.00
N GLY A 825 -16.76 14.00 23.36
CA GLY A 825 -15.45 13.38 23.45
C GLY A 825 -14.35 14.33 22.99
N SER A 826 -14.57 15.09 21.93
CA SER A 826 -13.64 16.14 21.48
C SER A 826 -13.46 17.23 22.54
N HIS A 827 -14.53 17.70 23.19
CA HIS A 827 -14.40 18.70 24.26
C HIS A 827 -13.64 18.18 25.48
N VAL A 828 -13.95 16.97 25.94
CA VAL A 828 -13.27 16.34 27.08
C VAL A 828 -11.80 16.09 26.75
N TRP A 829 -11.51 15.66 25.52
CA TRP A 829 -10.15 15.45 25.07
C TRP A 829 -9.34 16.76 25.03
N HIS A 830 -9.88 17.83 24.45
CA HIS A 830 -9.22 19.13 24.46
C HIS A 830 -9.01 19.64 25.89
N ALA A 831 -9.99 19.45 26.77
CA ALA A 831 -9.87 19.81 28.17
C ALA A 831 -8.75 19.03 28.88
N HIS A 832 -8.62 17.73 28.58
CA HIS A 832 -7.52 16.89 29.07
C HIS A 832 -6.17 17.38 28.55
N LEU A 833 -6.09 17.80 27.27
CA LEU A 833 -4.89 18.40 26.68
C LEU A 833 -4.53 19.76 27.32
N ILE A 834 -5.53 20.56 27.72
CA ILE A 834 -5.29 21.80 28.45
C ILE A 834 -4.79 21.49 29.87
N ASP A 835 -5.39 20.54 30.56
CA ASP A 835 -4.98 20.12 31.90
C ASP A 835 -3.55 19.55 31.91
N SER A 836 -3.13 18.82 30.86
CA SER A 836 -1.78 18.25 30.80
C SER A 836 -0.65 19.28 30.66
N VAL A 837 -0.97 20.51 30.29
CA VAL A 837 0.00 21.61 30.11
C VAL A 837 -0.23 22.78 31.07
N SER A 838 -1.35 22.78 31.78
CA SER A 838 -1.69 23.82 32.74
C SER A 838 -1.42 23.26 34.14
N ASP A 839 -0.36 23.74 34.79
CA ASP A 839 0.04 23.33 36.16
C ASP A 839 -0.97 23.84 37.23
N LEU A 840 -2.26 23.56 37.03
CA LEU A 840 -3.40 24.02 37.83
C LEU A 840 -3.89 22.96 38.84
N MET A 841 -3.40 21.74 38.72
CA MET A 841 -3.63 20.62 39.64
C MET A 841 -2.34 20.29 40.40
N ASP A 842 -2.47 19.91 41.67
CA ASP A 842 -1.35 19.35 42.44
C ASP A 842 -1.13 17.85 42.14
N ASP A 843 -0.02 17.29 42.63
CA ASP A 843 0.34 15.87 42.47
C ASP A 843 -0.70 14.89 43.06
N GLN A 844 -1.63 15.39 43.87
CA GLN A 844 -2.72 14.62 44.49
C GLN A 844 -4.05 14.80 43.74
N GLY A 845 -4.03 15.45 42.57
CA GLY A 845 -5.20 15.70 41.74
C GLY A 845 -6.17 16.72 42.34
N LYS A 846 -5.72 17.60 43.23
CA LYS A 846 -6.53 18.69 43.79
C LYS A 846 -6.16 20.01 43.10
N GLY A 847 -7.18 20.76 42.71
CA GLY A 847 -6.99 22.03 42.02
C GLY A 847 -8.11 22.31 41.04
N PHE A 848 -7.84 23.16 40.05
CA PHE A 848 -8.76 23.42 38.96
C PHE A 848 -8.45 22.49 37.79
N SER A 849 -9.49 21.89 37.21
CA SER A 849 -9.39 21.03 36.04
C SER A 849 -10.41 21.48 35.00
N TYR A 850 -9.95 21.69 33.77
CA TYR A 850 -10.79 21.94 32.62
C TYR A 850 -11.64 20.73 32.28
N VAL A 851 -11.16 19.50 32.51
CA VAL A 851 -11.96 18.28 32.35
C VAL A 851 -13.17 18.32 33.28
N ASP A 852 -12.95 18.65 34.55
CA ASP A 852 -14.02 18.77 35.55
C ASP A 852 -15.03 19.85 35.14
N LEU A 853 -14.53 21.02 34.71
CA LEU A 853 -15.36 22.12 34.25
C LEU A 853 -16.24 21.71 33.06
N VAL A 854 -15.68 21.06 32.04
CA VAL A 854 -16.41 20.65 30.82
C VAL A 854 -17.44 19.58 31.14
N VAL A 855 -17.07 18.52 31.85
CA VAL A 855 -17.98 17.43 32.20
C VAL A 855 -19.11 17.93 33.09
N HIS A 856 -18.79 18.73 34.12
CA HIS A 856 -19.79 19.36 34.99
C HIS A 856 -20.74 20.24 34.18
N SER A 857 -20.21 21.09 33.30
CA SER A 857 -21.04 22.02 32.54
C SER A 857 -21.99 21.31 31.57
N TRP A 858 -21.55 20.25 30.89
CA TRP A 858 -22.44 19.45 30.04
C TRP A 858 -23.53 18.72 30.83
N LEU A 859 -23.21 18.12 31.98
CA LEU A 859 -24.21 17.50 32.85
C LEU A 859 -25.24 18.53 33.33
N LYS A 860 -24.78 19.72 33.76
CA LYS A 860 -25.63 20.84 34.16
C LYS A 860 -26.56 21.26 33.01
N THR A 861 -26.05 21.37 31.78
CA THR A 861 -26.85 21.69 30.60
C THR A 861 -27.93 20.64 30.32
N VAL A 862 -27.61 19.34 30.45
CA VAL A 862 -28.59 18.27 30.29
C VAL A 862 -29.68 18.34 31.37
N PHE A 863 -29.30 18.51 32.65
CA PHE A 863 -30.23 18.53 33.77
C PHE A 863 -31.16 19.76 33.79
N ARG A 864 -30.84 20.83 33.06
CA ARG A 864 -31.77 21.95 32.84
C ARG A 864 -33.07 21.51 32.17
N LYS A 865 -33.04 20.50 31.29
CA LYS A 865 -34.24 19.95 30.65
C LYS A 865 -34.97 19.01 31.60
N ALA A 866 -36.14 19.40 32.10
CA ALA A 866 -36.88 18.63 33.12
C ALA A 866 -37.25 17.18 32.73
N ASP A 867 -37.40 16.89 31.44
CA ASP A 867 -37.78 15.57 30.91
C ASP A 867 -36.62 14.82 30.25
N TRP A 868 -35.36 15.21 30.48
CA TRP A 868 -34.18 14.65 29.80
C TRP A 868 -34.10 13.12 29.84
N MET A 869 -34.44 12.48 30.96
CA MET A 869 -34.41 11.01 31.13
C MET A 869 -35.37 10.25 30.19
N TRP A 870 -36.36 10.94 29.62
CA TRP A 870 -37.35 10.37 28.71
C TRP A 870 -36.94 10.51 27.24
N HIS A 871 -35.74 11.05 26.97
CA HIS A 871 -35.19 11.23 25.63
C HIS A 871 -33.87 10.47 25.52
N SER A 872 -33.83 9.41 24.71
CA SER A 872 -32.65 8.54 24.56
C SER A 872 -31.37 9.31 24.20
N GLY A 873 -31.48 10.36 23.37
CA GLY A 873 -30.34 11.21 23.01
C GLY A 873 -29.65 11.89 24.21
N TYR A 874 -30.40 12.35 25.22
CA TYR A 874 -29.82 12.95 26.42
C TYR A 874 -29.24 11.88 27.35
N VAL A 875 -29.89 10.73 27.47
CA VAL A 875 -29.37 9.60 28.27
C VAL A 875 -28.05 9.08 27.71
N HIS A 876 -27.94 8.97 26.37
CA HIS A 876 -26.69 8.60 25.69
C HIS A 876 -25.57 9.62 25.96
N MET A 877 -25.88 10.93 26.01
CA MET A 877 -24.89 11.95 26.38
C MET A 877 -24.38 11.75 27.80
N VAL A 878 -25.29 11.52 28.75
CA VAL A 878 -24.92 11.30 30.16
C VAL A 878 -24.11 10.01 30.31
N ASP A 879 -24.46 8.94 29.60
CA ASP A 879 -23.69 7.69 29.59
C ASP A 879 -22.27 7.90 29.05
N HIS A 880 -22.12 8.62 27.94
CA HIS A 880 -20.81 8.95 27.40
C HIS A 880 -19.96 9.81 28.35
N LEU A 881 -20.58 10.80 29.01
CA LEU A 881 -19.91 11.60 30.05
C LEU A 881 -19.51 10.76 31.27
N CYS A 882 -20.33 9.79 31.68
CA CYS A 882 -19.99 8.84 32.74
C CYS A 882 -18.82 7.94 32.33
N LYS A 883 -18.77 7.47 31.07
CA LYS A 883 -17.64 6.73 30.54
C LYS A 883 -16.36 7.55 30.60
N CYS A 884 -16.35 8.77 30.06
CA CYS A 884 -15.19 9.66 30.11
C CYS A 884 -14.76 9.96 31.55
N ALA A 885 -15.71 10.24 32.44
CA ALA A 885 -15.41 10.50 33.84
C ALA A 885 -14.84 9.27 34.55
N PHE A 886 -15.28 8.05 34.23
CA PHE A 886 -14.70 6.85 34.80
C PHE A 886 -13.25 6.65 34.34
N VAL A 887 -12.98 6.77 33.03
CA VAL A 887 -11.62 6.62 32.48
C VAL A 887 -10.65 7.67 33.03
N LEU A 888 -11.13 8.90 33.28
CA LEU A 888 -10.33 10.00 33.83
C LEU A 888 -10.38 10.11 35.36
N TYR A 889 -10.91 9.10 36.06
CA TYR A 889 -11.02 9.06 37.53
C TYR A 889 -11.78 10.26 38.14
N ARG A 890 -12.82 10.76 37.45
CA ARG A 890 -13.70 11.89 37.83
C ARG A 890 -15.12 11.48 38.23
N HIS A 891 -15.36 10.20 38.51
CA HIS A 891 -16.68 9.66 38.89
C HIS A 891 -17.27 10.31 40.16
N GLY A 892 -16.46 10.75 41.12
CA GLY A 892 -16.94 11.40 42.35
C GLY A 892 -17.76 12.67 42.09
N MET A 893 -17.31 13.50 41.14
CA MET A 893 -18.02 14.69 40.70
C MET A 893 -19.35 14.35 40.01
N VAL A 894 -19.32 13.40 39.06
CA VAL A 894 -20.52 12.97 38.34
C VAL A 894 -21.57 12.43 39.31
N ARG A 895 -21.16 11.61 40.28
CA ARG A 895 -22.04 11.06 41.33
C ARG A 895 -22.67 12.15 42.19
N HIS A 896 -21.90 13.17 42.56
CA HIS A 896 -22.42 14.32 43.31
C HIS A 896 -23.52 15.04 42.52
N MET A 897 -23.30 15.31 41.23
CA MET A 897 -24.31 15.95 40.38
C MET A 897 -25.57 15.09 40.21
N LEU A 898 -25.42 13.78 40.03
CA LEU A 898 -26.55 12.85 39.95
C LEU A 898 -27.33 12.80 41.27
N LEU A 899 -26.65 12.88 42.41
CA LEU A 899 -27.31 12.95 43.72
C LEU A 899 -28.14 14.23 43.88
N GLU A 900 -27.63 15.39 43.43
CA GLU A 900 -28.39 16.64 43.44
C GLU A 900 -29.63 16.56 42.54
N GLU A 901 -29.47 15.98 41.34
CA GLU A 901 -30.58 15.79 40.41
C GLU A 901 -31.65 14.84 40.96
N HIS A 902 -31.23 13.76 41.63
CA HIS A 902 -32.13 12.86 42.33
C HIS A 902 -32.92 13.56 43.44
N LYS A 903 -32.23 14.37 44.28
CA LYS A 903 -32.88 15.19 45.32
C LYS A 903 -33.88 16.18 44.72
N ARG A 904 -33.56 16.80 43.58
CA ARG A 904 -34.45 17.71 42.84
C ARG A 904 -35.72 16.97 42.39
N MET A 905 -35.58 15.76 41.86
CA MET A 905 -36.72 14.91 41.47
C MET A 905 -37.60 14.50 42.65
N GLU A 906 -37.01 14.11 43.78
CA GLU A 906 -37.75 13.79 45.01
C GLU A 906 -38.58 14.99 45.48
N ALA A 907 -37.96 16.18 45.54
CA ALA A 907 -38.63 17.42 45.93
C ALA A 907 -39.80 17.78 45.00
N ALA A 908 -39.61 17.64 43.69
CA ALA A 908 -40.65 17.90 42.69
C ALA A 908 -41.86 16.95 42.86
N LYS A 909 -41.63 15.66 43.15
CA LYS A 909 -42.71 14.70 43.42
C LYS A 909 -43.48 15.03 44.72
N VAL A 910 -42.77 15.43 45.78
CA VAL A 910 -43.40 15.84 47.05
C VAL A 910 -44.31 17.06 46.85
N GLN A 911 -43.86 18.06 46.10
CA GLN A 911 -44.68 19.24 45.77
C GLN A 911 -45.91 18.90 44.92
N GLN A 912 -45.78 17.96 43.97
CA GLN A 912 -46.93 17.50 43.16
C GLN A 912 -47.99 16.78 44.01
N SER A 913 -47.56 15.98 45.00
CA SER A 913 -48.47 15.26 45.91
C SER A 913 -49.25 16.16 46.88
N ALA A 914 -48.77 17.39 47.13
CA ALA A 914 -49.41 18.37 48.02
C ALA A 914 -50.46 19.27 47.33
N SER A 915 -50.59 19.22 46.00
CA SER A 915 -51.53 20.06 45.23
C SER A 915 -52.82 19.31 44.85
N SER A 916 -54.00 19.94 45.05
CA SER A 916 -55.30 19.34 44.70
C SER A 916 -55.40 19.02 43.19
N PRO A 917 -55.87 17.81 42.80
CA PRO A 917 -55.87 17.40 41.40
C PRO A 917 -57.05 18.02 40.63
N ARG A 918 -56.76 18.88 39.64
CA ARG A 918 -57.73 19.23 38.58
C ARG A 918 -57.88 18.05 37.61
N LEU A 919 -59.10 17.80 37.14
CA LEU A 919 -59.48 16.67 36.27
C LEU A 919 -58.60 16.53 35.01
N THR A 920 -58.07 17.63 34.46
CA THR A 920 -57.16 17.63 33.30
C THR A 920 -55.75 17.12 33.62
N ARG A 921 -55.33 17.10 34.90
CA ARG A 921 -54.07 16.46 35.34
C ARG A 921 -54.21 14.94 35.51
N PHE A 922 -55.42 14.41 35.72
CA PHE A 922 -55.61 12.96 35.84
C PHE A 922 -55.23 12.21 34.55
N ILE A 923 -55.54 12.78 33.38
CA ILE A 923 -55.22 12.18 32.08
C ILE A 923 -53.72 12.31 31.75
N LYS A 924 -53.07 13.42 32.13
CA LYS A 924 -51.60 13.58 31.96
C LYS A 924 -50.80 12.74 32.96
N ASN A 925 -51.32 12.53 34.18
CA ASN A 925 -50.71 11.67 35.19
C ASN A 925 -50.84 10.18 34.85
N MET A 926 -51.87 9.76 34.10
CA MET A 926 -51.99 8.38 33.59
C MET A 926 -51.01 8.06 32.45
N VAL A 927 -50.51 9.06 31.72
CA VAL A 927 -49.54 8.86 30.61
C VAL A 927 -48.09 9.04 31.08
N VAL A 928 -47.87 9.72 32.22
CA VAL A 928 -46.52 10.02 32.76
C VAL A 928 -46.17 9.18 34.01
N SER A 929 -47.10 8.39 34.56
CA SER A 929 -46.87 7.67 35.81
C SER A 929 -47.44 6.25 35.81
N ASP A 930 -46.77 5.32 35.11
CA ASP A 930 -46.96 3.87 35.34
C ASP A 930 -45.78 3.23 36.11
N GLY A 931 -44.89 4.06 36.69
CA GLY A 931 -43.95 3.65 37.74
C GLY A 931 -44.45 4.17 39.10
N GLY A 932 -44.38 3.34 40.13
CA GLY A 932 -44.92 3.64 41.48
C GLY A 932 -44.35 4.88 42.19
N PRO A 933 -44.64 5.07 43.49
CA PRO A 933 -44.37 6.31 44.24
C PRO A 933 -42.88 6.67 44.46
N TYR A 934 -41.91 5.88 43.96
CA TYR A 934 -40.49 6.06 44.23
C TYR A 934 -39.77 6.90 43.15
N ALA A 935 -38.84 7.77 43.55
CA ALA A 935 -38.01 8.52 42.62
C ALA A 935 -36.76 7.70 42.28
N SER A 936 -36.51 7.47 40.99
CA SER A 936 -35.33 6.76 40.47
C SER A 936 -34.88 7.49 39.21
N LEU A 937 -33.56 7.63 39.03
CA LEU A 937 -32.98 8.17 37.80
C LEU A 937 -32.91 7.11 36.68
N LEU A 938 -32.92 5.82 37.07
CA LEU A 938 -33.03 4.70 36.13
C LEU A 938 -34.51 4.36 35.95
N ASN A 939 -35.12 4.93 34.92
CA ASN A 939 -36.49 4.63 34.47
C ASN A 939 -36.41 3.98 33.09
N GLY A 940 -37.29 3.03 32.76
CA GLY A 940 -37.32 2.33 31.47
C GLY A 940 -37.61 0.84 31.61
N GLU A 941 -37.98 0.18 30.50
CA GLU A 941 -38.33 -1.25 30.45
C GLU A 941 -37.23 -2.15 31.06
N TRP A 942 -35.97 -1.76 30.89
CA TRP A 942 -34.79 -2.51 31.34
C TRP A 942 -34.35 -2.22 32.77
N SER A 943 -34.84 -1.12 33.36
CA SER A 943 -34.45 -0.66 34.71
C SER A 943 -35.50 -0.96 35.78
N MET A 944 -36.63 -1.55 35.40
CA MET A 944 -37.73 -1.93 36.30
C MET A 944 -37.97 -3.44 36.26
N LEU A 945 -38.36 -4.02 37.39
CA LEU A 945 -38.64 -5.46 37.53
C LEU A 945 -39.93 -5.91 36.84
N LYS A 946 -40.82 -4.97 36.53
CA LYS A 946 -42.00 -5.18 35.68
C LYS A 946 -41.87 -4.25 34.48
N PRO A 947 -42.00 -4.76 33.24
CA PRO A 947 -41.85 -3.95 32.05
C PRO A 947 -42.97 -2.90 32.03
N ALA A 948 -42.60 -1.64 32.23
CA ALA A 948 -43.46 -0.49 31.96
C ALA A 948 -43.15 0.00 30.54
N LYS A 949 -44.17 0.14 29.69
CA LYS A 949 -44.03 0.72 28.34
C LYS A 949 -43.81 2.24 28.48
N GLY A 950 -42.56 2.64 28.70
CA GLY A 950 -42.17 4.05 28.79
C GLY A 950 -40.75 4.27 28.26
N PRO A 951 -40.45 5.45 27.67
CA PRO A 951 -39.09 5.79 27.27
C PRO A 951 -38.16 5.87 28.48
N GLY A 952 -36.88 5.52 28.33
CA GLY A 952 -35.98 5.43 29.47
C GLY A 952 -34.59 4.89 29.13
N VAL A 953 -33.82 4.52 30.14
CA VAL A 953 -32.47 3.95 30.03
C VAL A 953 -32.51 2.64 29.25
N GLU A 954 -31.95 2.67 28.03
CA GLU A 954 -31.87 1.52 27.15
C GLU A 954 -30.78 0.53 27.60
N GLN A 955 -30.81 -0.69 27.04
CA GLN A 955 -29.95 -1.81 27.44
C GLN A 955 -28.44 -1.50 27.42
N HIS A 956 -27.97 -0.53 26.61
CA HIS A 956 -26.55 -0.25 26.40
C HIS A 956 -25.95 0.87 27.29
N HIS A 957 -26.75 1.56 28.12
CA HIS A 957 -26.29 2.69 28.93
C HIS A 957 -25.71 2.26 30.29
N HIS A 958 -24.65 1.45 30.25
CA HIS A 958 -24.10 0.80 31.45
C HIS A 958 -23.28 1.72 32.35
N TRP A 959 -22.65 2.77 31.81
CA TRP A 959 -21.83 3.71 32.57
C TRP A 959 -22.69 4.64 33.41
N PHE A 960 -23.76 5.17 32.81
CA PHE A 960 -24.76 5.94 33.53
C PHE A 960 -25.46 5.09 34.60
N ALA A 961 -25.86 3.86 34.25
CA ALA A 961 -26.51 2.95 35.20
C ALA A 961 -25.62 2.65 36.42
N PHE A 962 -24.31 2.50 36.22
CA PHE A 962 -23.38 2.19 37.30
C PHE A 962 -23.35 3.31 38.35
N GLU A 963 -23.13 4.55 37.92
CA GLU A 963 -23.05 5.70 38.84
C GLU A 963 -24.35 5.93 39.61
N VAL A 964 -25.50 5.75 38.94
CA VAL A 964 -26.80 5.86 39.63
C VAL A 964 -27.00 4.73 40.64
N LEU A 965 -26.67 3.48 40.31
CA LEU A 965 -26.83 2.36 41.24
C LEU A 965 -25.94 2.51 42.47
N VAL A 966 -24.70 2.98 42.31
CA VAL A 966 -23.80 3.30 43.44
C VAL A 966 -24.44 4.39 44.31
N MET A 967 -24.89 5.49 43.72
CA MET A 967 -25.55 6.58 44.44
C MET A 967 -26.81 6.11 45.19
N GLU A 968 -27.66 5.30 44.55
CA GLU A 968 -28.86 4.75 45.17
C GLU A 968 -28.53 3.77 46.30
N THR A 969 -27.45 3.01 46.19
CA THR A 969 -26.97 2.08 47.23
C THR A 969 -26.54 2.85 48.49
N MET A 970 -25.79 3.95 48.31
CA MET A 970 -25.41 4.86 49.39
C MET A 970 -26.63 5.52 50.04
N ARG A 971 -27.63 5.92 49.24
CA ARG A 971 -28.88 6.53 49.73
C ARG A 971 -29.77 5.55 50.48
N GLU A 972 -29.69 4.26 50.15
CA GLU A 972 -30.43 3.20 50.82
C GLU A 972 -29.85 2.83 52.19
N ALA A 973 -28.63 3.27 52.55
CA ALA A 973 -27.95 2.95 53.80
C ALA A 973 -28.81 3.02 55.08
N PRO A 974 -29.47 4.15 55.43
CA PRO A 974 -30.25 4.24 56.66
C PRO A 974 -31.44 3.28 56.68
N PHE A 975 -32.03 3.01 55.51
CA PHE A 975 -33.11 2.04 55.39
C PHE A 975 -32.58 0.60 55.49
N ARG A 976 -31.43 0.32 54.88
CA ARG A 976 -30.81 -1.00 54.95
C ARG A 976 -30.43 -1.33 56.38
N GLU A 977 -29.92 -0.38 57.16
CA GLU A 977 -29.68 -0.53 58.60
C GLU A 977 -30.97 -0.84 59.37
N GLU A 978 -32.06 -0.11 59.10
CA GLU A 978 -33.37 -0.38 59.71
C GLU A 978 -33.88 -1.80 59.38
N LEU A 979 -33.77 -2.20 58.10
CA LEU A 979 -34.15 -3.52 57.63
C LEU A 979 -33.35 -4.61 58.35
N CYS A 980 -32.03 -4.45 58.45
CA CYS A 980 -31.15 -5.38 59.15
C CYS A 980 -31.54 -5.48 60.64
N ALA A 981 -31.78 -4.36 61.32
CA ALA A 981 -32.20 -4.35 62.72
C ALA A 981 -33.56 -5.06 62.95
N LEU A 982 -34.53 -4.87 62.05
CA LEU A 982 -35.82 -5.54 62.11
C LEU A 982 -35.70 -7.05 61.87
N ILE A 983 -34.83 -7.48 60.95
CA ILE A 983 -34.52 -8.89 60.69
C ILE A 983 -33.88 -9.51 61.93
N THR A 984 -32.87 -8.85 62.52
CA THR A 984 -32.21 -9.29 63.76
C THR A 984 -33.20 -9.44 64.90
N LYS A 985 -34.16 -8.51 65.03
CA LYS A 985 -35.22 -8.61 66.05
C LYS A 985 -36.12 -9.84 65.86
N GLN A 986 -36.45 -10.21 64.62
CA GLN A 986 -37.21 -11.44 64.34
C GLN A 986 -36.41 -12.70 64.65
N LEU A 987 -35.10 -12.69 64.38
CA LEU A 987 -34.20 -13.81 64.68
C LEU A 987 -33.98 -14.01 66.18
N CYS A 988 -33.92 -12.93 66.96
CA CYS A 988 -33.73 -12.99 68.41
C CYS A 988 -35.01 -13.29 69.22
N THR A 989 -36.16 -13.53 68.56
CA THR A 989 -37.42 -13.86 69.24
C THR A 989 -37.48 -15.37 69.55
N PRO A 990 -37.56 -15.82 70.81
CA PRO A 990 -37.50 -17.24 71.15
C PRO A 990 -38.73 -18.01 70.64
N LEU A 991 -38.52 -19.00 69.78
CA LEU A 991 -39.55 -19.91 69.30
C LEU A 991 -39.93 -20.90 70.41
N ALA A 992 -41.19 -20.86 70.86
CA ALA A 992 -41.74 -21.82 71.81
C ALA A 992 -42.15 -23.14 71.14
N THR A 993 -41.24 -23.83 70.42
CA THR A 993 -41.28 -25.27 70.10
C THR A 993 -40.07 -25.68 69.25
N ASP A 994 -39.33 -26.70 69.72
CA ASP A 994 -37.99 -27.12 69.28
C ASP A 994 -37.84 -27.77 67.87
N GLN A 995 -38.75 -27.56 66.90
CA GLN A 995 -38.64 -28.28 65.61
C GLN A 995 -38.98 -27.47 64.34
N GLN A 996 -39.00 -26.13 64.37
CA GLN A 996 -39.13 -25.33 63.15
C GLN A 996 -38.06 -24.23 63.09
N GLN A 997 -37.27 -24.21 62.02
CA GLN A 997 -36.35 -23.13 61.70
C GLN A 997 -37.11 -21.78 61.65
N PRO A 998 -36.52 -20.67 62.12
CA PRO A 998 -37.13 -19.35 61.99
C PRO A 998 -37.25 -18.99 60.49
N SER A 999 -38.45 -19.06 59.92
CA SER A 999 -38.69 -18.62 58.55
C SER A 999 -38.80 -17.09 58.53
N ILE A 1000 -37.77 -16.40 58.01
CA ILE A 1000 -37.79 -14.95 57.86
C ILE A 1000 -38.74 -14.59 56.70
N ASP A 1001 -39.84 -13.92 57.01
CA ASP A 1001 -40.74 -13.39 55.97
C ASP A 1001 -40.42 -11.93 55.69
N LEU A 1002 -39.62 -11.68 54.65
CA LEU A 1002 -39.24 -10.34 54.20
C LEU A 1002 -40.48 -9.44 53.96
N ALA A 1003 -41.61 -10.00 53.54
CA ALA A 1003 -42.85 -9.23 53.34
C ALA A 1003 -43.43 -8.69 54.66
N CYS A 1004 -43.23 -9.39 55.78
CA CYS A 1004 -43.62 -8.95 57.12
C CYS A 1004 -42.67 -7.87 57.64
N VAL A 1005 -41.35 -8.09 57.49
CA VAL A 1005 -40.30 -7.10 57.84
C VAL A 1005 -40.52 -5.79 57.11
N TYR A 1006 -40.77 -5.85 55.80
CA TYR A 1006 -40.97 -4.65 54.99
C TYR A 1006 -42.21 -3.85 55.40
N LYS A 1007 -43.30 -4.52 55.78
CA LYS A 1007 -44.52 -3.87 56.30
C LYS A 1007 -44.30 -3.15 57.64
N ALA A 1008 -43.34 -3.63 58.44
CA ALA A 1008 -43.01 -3.05 59.74
C ALA A 1008 -41.98 -1.90 59.65
N SER A 1009 -41.36 -1.71 58.49
CA SER A 1009 -40.37 -0.65 58.25
C SER A 1009 -41.00 0.72 58.01
N SER A 1010 -40.21 1.77 58.16
CA SER A 1010 -40.60 3.17 57.94
C SER A 1010 -40.86 3.55 56.47
N GLN A 1011 -40.65 2.63 55.52
CA GLN A 1011 -40.35 2.96 54.13
C GLN A 1011 -41.56 3.04 53.17
N LYS A 1012 -41.44 3.96 52.18
CA LYS A 1012 -42.37 4.20 51.07
C LYS A 1012 -41.87 3.68 49.69
N LYS A 1013 -40.67 3.08 49.64
CA LYS A 1013 -40.04 2.48 48.45
C LYS A 1013 -40.67 1.11 48.16
N PRO A 1014 -40.83 0.68 46.89
CA PRO A 1014 -41.23 -0.69 46.58
C PRO A 1014 -40.09 -1.69 46.81
N VAL A 1015 -40.40 -2.90 47.28
CA VAL A 1015 -39.44 -4.00 47.52
C VAL A 1015 -38.58 -4.30 46.29
N ASP A 1016 -39.19 -4.21 45.12
CA ASP A 1016 -38.54 -4.41 43.82
C ASP A 1016 -37.39 -3.41 43.57
N TYR A 1017 -37.43 -2.21 44.15
CA TYR A 1017 -36.39 -1.19 43.93
C TYR A 1017 -35.20 -1.31 44.88
N LEU A 1018 -35.14 -2.31 45.76
CA LEU A 1018 -33.99 -2.49 46.65
C LEU A 1018 -32.71 -2.63 45.83
N ALA A 1019 -31.65 -1.95 46.26
CA ALA A 1019 -30.40 -1.86 45.49
C ALA A 1019 -29.88 -3.25 45.09
N ILE A 1020 -29.95 -4.21 46.01
CA ILE A 1020 -29.53 -5.60 45.77
C ILE A 1020 -30.26 -6.27 44.59
N TYR A 1021 -31.55 -6.02 44.38
CA TYR A 1021 -32.27 -6.57 43.23
C TYR A 1021 -31.94 -5.81 41.94
N ARG A 1022 -31.72 -4.49 42.02
CA ARG A 1022 -31.35 -3.68 40.87
C ARG A 1022 -29.99 -4.06 40.31
N TRP A 1023 -28.99 -4.26 41.18
CA TRP A 1023 -27.66 -4.72 40.76
C TRP A 1023 -27.73 -6.03 39.97
N VAL A 1024 -28.44 -7.05 40.49
CA VAL A 1024 -28.62 -8.34 39.78
C VAL A 1024 -29.31 -8.17 38.43
N GLN A 1025 -30.35 -7.34 38.36
CA GLN A 1025 -31.07 -7.07 37.12
C GLN A 1025 -30.15 -6.50 36.02
N HIS A 1026 -29.30 -5.53 36.37
CA HIS A 1026 -28.38 -4.92 35.41
C HIS A 1026 -27.20 -5.84 35.06
N ILE A 1027 -26.76 -6.70 35.98
CA ILE A 1027 -25.74 -7.73 35.70
C ILE A 1027 -26.24 -8.69 34.63
N MET A 1028 -27.46 -9.21 34.77
CA MET A 1028 -28.03 -10.21 33.85
C MET A 1028 -28.21 -9.72 32.41
N THR A 1029 -28.23 -8.41 32.17
CA THR A 1029 -28.46 -7.81 30.84
C THR A 1029 -27.19 -7.22 30.22
N MET A 1030 -26.10 -7.16 30.98
CA MET A 1030 -24.82 -6.61 30.54
C MET A 1030 -24.14 -7.55 29.52
N PRO A 1031 -23.46 -7.02 28.48
CA PRO A 1031 -22.61 -7.82 27.62
C PRO A 1031 -21.47 -8.49 28.39
N VAL A 1032 -21.14 -9.73 28.03
CA VAL A 1032 -20.13 -10.54 28.74
C VAL A 1032 -18.70 -9.96 28.71
N HIS A 1033 -18.42 -9.05 27.76
CA HIS A 1033 -17.12 -8.40 27.58
C HIS A 1033 -17.09 -6.96 28.12
N HIS A 1034 -18.15 -6.51 28.80
CA HIS A 1034 -18.24 -5.13 29.26
C HIS A 1034 -17.28 -4.89 30.45
N PRO A 1035 -16.44 -3.83 30.41
CA PRO A 1035 -15.37 -3.62 31.40
C PRO A 1035 -15.88 -3.36 32.83
N LEU A 1036 -17.10 -2.85 33.00
CA LEU A 1036 -17.70 -2.63 34.33
C LEU A 1036 -18.26 -3.89 35.01
N LEU A 1037 -18.36 -5.03 34.31
CA LEU A 1037 -19.03 -6.23 34.85
C LEU A 1037 -18.44 -6.71 36.20
N PRO A 1038 -17.10 -6.76 36.40
CA PRO A 1038 -16.52 -7.11 37.70
C PRO A 1038 -16.96 -6.17 38.82
N LEU A 1039 -17.08 -4.87 38.55
CA LEU A 1039 -17.48 -3.87 39.54
C LEU A 1039 -18.98 -3.98 39.88
N TYR A 1040 -19.83 -4.27 38.91
CA TYR A 1040 -21.25 -4.57 39.19
C TYR A 1040 -21.39 -5.79 40.13
N LEU A 1041 -20.61 -6.85 39.86
CA LEU A 1041 -20.59 -8.05 40.70
C LEU A 1041 -20.01 -7.77 42.09
N GLN A 1042 -18.97 -6.92 42.19
CA GLN A 1042 -18.44 -6.46 43.47
C GLN A 1042 -19.52 -5.81 44.34
N MET A 1043 -20.27 -4.86 43.76
CA MET A 1043 -21.34 -4.16 44.48
C MET A 1043 -22.45 -5.12 44.91
N PHE A 1044 -22.84 -6.04 44.01
CA PHE A 1044 -23.82 -7.06 44.33
C PHE A 1044 -23.36 -7.99 45.46
N PHE A 1045 -22.16 -8.58 45.37
CA PHE A 1045 -21.68 -9.54 46.36
C PHE A 1045 -21.42 -8.90 47.73
N SER A 1046 -21.00 -7.64 47.76
CA SER A 1046 -20.85 -6.88 49.01
C SER A 1046 -22.20 -6.65 49.70
N LEU A 1047 -23.28 -6.43 48.93
CA LEU A 1047 -24.65 -6.40 49.48
C LEU A 1047 -25.18 -7.80 49.82
N TYR A 1048 -24.90 -8.80 48.99
CA TYR A 1048 -25.42 -10.16 49.14
C TYR A 1048 -24.85 -10.87 50.36
N TYR A 1049 -23.57 -10.65 50.66
CA TYR A 1049 -22.89 -11.21 51.83
C TYR A 1049 -22.84 -10.28 53.05
N LEU A 1050 -23.54 -9.15 53.01
CA LEU A 1050 -23.68 -8.24 54.14
C LEU A 1050 -24.24 -8.99 55.37
N ASN A 1051 -23.48 -8.97 56.46
CA ASN A 1051 -23.78 -9.71 57.69
C ASN A 1051 -24.84 -8.98 58.52
N ILE A 1052 -25.92 -9.68 58.91
CA ILE A 1052 -27.01 -9.12 59.73
C ILE A 1052 -26.92 -9.57 61.19
N HIS A 1053 -26.58 -10.83 61.44
CA HIS A 1053 -26.49 -11.42 62.79
C HIS A 1053 -25.67 -12.72 62.81
N GLY A 1054 -24.39 -12.70 62.40
CA GLY A 1054 -23.41 -13.79 62.57
C GLY A 1054 -23.66 -15.10 61.78
N GLU A 1055 -24.92 -15.41 61.47
CA GLU A 1055 -25.42 -16.67 60.90
C GLU A 1055 -26.41 -16.41 59.74
N VAL A 1056 -26.61 -15.16 59.31
CA VAL A 1056 -27.52 -14.82 58.20
C VAL A 1056 -26.98 -13.62 57.42
N THR A 1057 -26.95 -13.75 56.09
CA THR A 1057 -26.60 -12.65 55.16
C THR A 1057 -27.84 -12.01 54.55
N LEU A 1058 -27.73 -10.75 54.15
CA LEU A 1058 -28.82 -10.02 53.50
C LEU A 1058 -29.30 -10.70 52.22
N GLY A 1059 -28.38 -11.24 51.41
CA GLY A 1059 -28.68 -11.99 50.20
C GLY A 1059 -29.54 -13.21 50.44
N PHE A 1060 -29.23 -14.01 51.46
CA PHE A 1060 -30.03 -15.17 51.81
C PHE A 1060 -31.49 -14.81 52.08
N VAL A 1061 -31.74 -13.75 52.87
CA VAL A 1061 -33.09 -13.29 53.20
C VAL A 1061 -33.82 -12.76 51.95
N CYS A 1062 -33.13 -11.95 51.15
CA CYS A 1062 -33.71 -11.31 49.97
C CYS A 1062 -34.03 -12.31 48.84
N PHE A 1063 -33.23 -13.37 48.67
CA PHE A 1063 -33.38 -14.31 47.55
C PHE A 1063 -34.00 -15.66 47.94
N HIS A 1064 -34.31 -15.92 49.22
CA HIS A 1064 -34.93 -17.18 49.66
C HIS A 1064 -36.22 -17.54 48.88
N LYS A 1065 -37.09 -16.54 48.62
CA LYS A 1065 -38.33 -16.70 47.83
C LYS A 1065 -38.14 -16.40 46.33
N ARG A 1066 -36.91 -16.07 45.89
CA ARG A 1066 -36.53 -15.71 44.51
C ARG A 1066 -35.28 -16.49 44.07
N ALA A 1067 -35.22 -17.78 44.38
CA ALA A 1067 -34.06 -18.62 44.07
C ALA A 1067 -33.79 -18.76 42.56
N ASP A 1068 -34.80 -18.53 41.71
CA ASP A 1068 -34.66 -18.48 40.26
C ASP A 1068 -33.73 -17.35 39.79
N TRP A 1069 -33.66 -16.24 40.51
CA TRP A 1069 -32.77 -15.12 40.20
C TRP A 1069 -31.31 -15.47 40.49
N THR A 1070 -31.03 -16.11 41.62
CA THR A 1070 -29.67 -16.58 41.94
C THR A 1070 -29.21 -17.67 40.99
N THR A 1071 -30.11 -18.54 40.52
CA THR A 1071 -29.79 -19.53 39.48
C THR A 1071 -29.48 -18.87 38.14
N LYS A 1072 -30.32 -17.94 37.68
CA LYS A 1072 -30.07 -17.20 36.43
C LYS A 1072 -28.77 -16.38 36.48
N LEU A 1073 -28.46 -15.78 37.63
CA LEU A 1073 -27.21 -15.03 37.80
C LEU A 1073 -26.02 -15.97 37.71
N ARG A 1074 -26.12 -17.14 38.34
CA ARG A 1074 -25.09 -18.17 38.27
C ARG A 1074 -24.91 -18.71 36.85
N ASP A 1075 -25.99 -18.92 36.09
CA ASP A 1075 -25.93 -19.33 34.68
C ASP A 1075 -25.27 -18.25 33.81
N TYR A 1076 -25.57 -16.99 34.06
CA TYR A 1076 -24.93 -15.86 33.38
C TYR A 1076 -23.43 -15.78 33.71
N ILE A 1077 -23.03 -15.90 34.98
CA ILE A 1077 -21.60 -15.92 35.36
C ILE A 1077 -20.87 -17.10 34.70
N ALA A 1078 -21.52 -18.27 34.59
CA ALA A 1078 -20.95 -19.41 33.89
C ALA A 1078 -20.72 -19.13 32.38
N SER A 1079 -21.62 -18.38 31.73
CA SER A 1079 -21.43 -18.00 30.32
C SER A 1079 -20.28 -17.01 30.14
N VAL A 1080 -20.12 -16.05 31.06
CA VAL A 1080 -18.98 -15.11 31.09
C VAL A 1080 -17.67 -15.85 31.31
N GLN A 1081 -17.63 -16.77 32.28
CA GLN A 1081 -16.47 -17.64 32.51
C GLN A 1081 -16.10 -18.44 31.25
N THR A 1082 -17.10 -19.00 30.56
CA THR A 1082 -16.89 -19.76 29.32
C THR A 1082 -16.32 -18.86 28.21
N TYR A 1083 -16.81 -17.63 28.10
CA TYR A 1083 -16.31 -16.64 27.13
C TYR A 1083 -14.82 -16.33 27.33
N TYR A 1084 -14.40 -16.00 28.55
CA TYR A 1084 -12.97 -15.75 28.83
C TYR A 1084 -12.12 -17.02 28.70
N GLY A 1085 -12.67 -18.20 29.03
CA GLY A 1085 -12.02 -19.48 28.77
C GLY A 1085 -11.75 -19.75 27.28
N GLN A 1086 -12.70 -19.44 26.41
CA GLN A 1086 -12.52 -19.52 24.95
C GLN A 1086 -11.48 -18.50 24.44
N LYS A 1087 -11.48 -17.29 25.00
CA LYS A 1087 -10.54 -16.23 24.62
C LYS A 1087 -9.08 -16.62 24.91
N ILE A 1088 -8.83 -17.32 26.02
CA ILE A 1088 -7.50 -17.86 26.36
C ILE A 1088 -7.05 -18.87 25.30
N THR A 1089 -7.90 -19.85 24.97
CA THR A 1089 -7.56 -20.89 23.98
C THR A 1089 -7.30 -20.35 22.58
N THR A 1090 -8.01 -19.30 22.14
CA THR A 1090 -7.78 -18.69 20.82
C THR A 1090 -6.46 -17.93 20.74
N VAL A 1091 -5.99 -17.35 21.84
CA VAL A 1091 -4.70 -16.63 21.87
C VAL A 1091 -3.52 -17.62 21.88
N GLU A 1092 -3.70 -18.79 22.51
CA GLU A 1092 -2.71 -19.87 22.49
C GLU A 1092 -2.55 -20.51 21.09
N GLU A 1093 -3.64 -20.64 20.31
CA GLU A 1093 -3.61 -21.21 18.95
C GLU A 1093 -2.89 -20.30 17.92
N ASP A 1094 -3.01 -18.98 18.04
CA ASP A 1094 -2.33 -18.02 17.14
C ASP A 1094 -0.81 -17.90 17.44
N HIS A 1095 -0.39 -18.20 18.69
CA HIS A 1095 1.03 -18.15 19.08
C HIS A 1095 1.89 -19.27 18.44
N ASP A 1096 1.29 -20.38 18.01
CA ASP A 1096 2.01 -21.48 17.33
C ASP A 1096 2.23 -21.23 15.82
N ALA A 1097 1.62 -20.18 15.24
CA ALA A 1097 1.71 -19.88 13.81
C ALA A 1097 2.62 -18.68 13.44
N SER A 1098 3.00 -17.83 14.40
CA SER A 1098 3.91 -16.70 14.16
C SER A 1098 4.93 -16.53 15.29
N GLN A 1099 6.06 -17.21 15.16
CA GLN A 1099 7.32 -16.79 15.78
C GLN A 1099 7.83 -15.56 15.01
N ASP A 1100 8.21 -14.52 15.74
CA ASP A 1100 8.72 -13.21 15.29
C ASP A 1100 7.68 -12.08 15.32
N ILE A 1101 7.34 -11.60 16.52
CA ILE A 1101 7.17 -10.19 16.93
C ILE A 1101 7.12 -10.21 18.47
N GLU A 1102 8.25 -9.95 19.12
CA GLU A 1102 8.29 -9.54 20.53
C GLU A 1102 7.90 -8.06 20.57
N ASP A 1103 6.62 -7.74 20.77
CA ASP A 1103 6.16 -6.54 21.47
C ASP A 1103 4.62 -6.54 21.60
N GLY A 1104 4.12 -6.67 22.84
CA GLY A 1104 2.77 -6.22 23.23
C GLY A 1104 1.66 -7.25 23.55
N SER A 1105 1.72 -8.52 23.11
CA SER A 1105 0.55 -9.43 23.25
C SER A 1105 0.43 -10.19 24.59
N GLY A 1106 1.48 -10.24 25.41
CA GLY A 1106 1.50 -11.07 26.63
C GLY A 1106 0.54 -10.62 27.75
N HIS A 1107 0.13 -9.34 27.76
CA HIS A 1107 -0.69 -8.79 28.84
C HIS A 1107 -2.19 -9.15 28.74
N THR A 1108 -2.72 -9.36 27.52
CA THR A 1108 -4.15 -9.65 27.33
C THR A 1108 -4.53 -11.10 27.67
N ALA A 1109 -3.62 -12.06 27.46
CA ALA A 1109 -3.81 -13.45 27.86
C ALA A 1109 -3.86 -13.58 29.40
N VAL A 1110 -2.91 -12.96 30.09
CA VAL A 1110 -2.86 -12.94 31.57
C VAL A 1110 -4.10 -12.26 32.17
N SER A 1111 -4.58 -11.17 31.57
CA SER A 1111 -5.82 -10.51 32.00
C SER A 1111 -7.06 -11.40 31.83
N ALA A 1112 -7.16 -12.15 30.71
CA ALA A 1112 -8.26 -13.08 30.47
C ALA A 1112 -8.30 -14.25 31.46
N GLU A 1113 -7.13 -14.80 31.83
CA GLU A 1113 -7.01 -15.84 32.87
C GLU A 1113 -7.48 -15.35 34.24
N VAL A 1114 -7.02 -14.16 34.66
CA VAL A 1114 -7.43 -13.55 35.94
C VAL A 1114 -8.94 -13.36 35.99
N LEU A 1115 -9.54 -12.86 34.90
CA LEU A 1115 -10.99 -12.69 34.78
C LEU A 1115 -11.73 -14.03 34.83
N GLN A 1116 -11.26 -15.05 34.09
CA GLN A 1116 -11.86 -16.38 34.11
C GLN A 1116 -11.85 -16.98 35.53
N GLN A 1117 -10.73 -16.88 36.24
CA GLN A 1117 -10.60 -17.34 37.63
C GLN A 1117 -11.55 -16.57 38.57
N ALA A 1118 -11.66 -15.25 38.39
CA ALA A 1118 -12.56 -14.42 39.18
C ALA A 1118 -14.04 -14.79 39.00
N TYR A 1119 -14.49 -14.97 37.75
CA TYR A 1119 -15.87 -15.39 37.48
C TYR A 1119 -16.14 -16.82 37.94
N TYR A 1120 -15.16 -17.73 37.83
CA TYR A 1120 -15.29 -19.09 38.37
C TYR A 1120 -15.46 -19.08 39.90
N ALA A 1121 -14.67 -18.27 40.61
CA ALA A 1121 -14.81 -18.11 42.06
C ALA A 1121 -16.21 -17.59 42.43
N MET A 1122 -16.70 -16.55 41.77
CA MET A 1122 -18.04 -15.99 41.99
C MET A 1122 -19.17 -17.00 41.70
N TRP A 1123 -18.99 -17.86 40.70
CA TRP A 1123 -19.91 -18.96 40.41
C TRP A 1123 -19.96 -20.00 41.54
N LEU A 1124 -18.81 -20.29 42.17
CA LEU A 1124 -18.73 -21.16 43.35
C LEU A 1124 -19.36 -20.52 44.58
N TRP A 1125 -19.20 -19.21 44.78
CA TRP A 1125 -19.76 -18.47 45.91
C TRP A 1125 -21.28 -18.64 45.99
N LEU A 1126 -21.99 -18.45 44.87
CA LEU A 1126 -23.44 -18.63 44.80
C LEU A 1126 -23.89 -20.09 44.96
N GLY A 1127 -23.04 -21.04 44.55
CA GLY A 1127 -23.32 -22.48 44.63
C GLY A 1127 -23.08 -23.11 46.00
N ASN A 1128 -22.37 -22.42 46.91
CA ASN A 1128 -22.01 -22.94 48.22
C ASN A 1128 -23.09 -22.60 49.26
N ALA A 1129 -23.79 -23.62 49.76
CA ALA A 1129 -24.88 -23.45 50.72
C ALA A 1129 -24.41 -22.92 52.09
N ASP A 1130 -23.17 -23.19 52.47
CA ASP A 1130 -22.63 -22.80 53.78
C ASP A 1130 -22.29 -21.31 53.81
N LEU A 1131 -21.75 -20.76 52.71
CA LEU A 1131 -21.58 -19.31 52.53
C LEU A 1131 -22.94 -18.60 52.68
N ASN A 1132 -23.97 -19.09 51.99
CA ASN A 1132 -25.31 -18.51 52.05
C ASN A 1132 -25.95 -18.53 53.45
N ARG A 1133 -25.47 -19.36 54.39
CA ARG A 1133 -25.98 -19.45 55.77
C ARG A 1133 -25.12 -18.72 56.80
N GLY A 1134 -24.22 -17.82 56.37
CA GLY A 1134 -23.37 -17.04 57.27
C GLY A 1134 -22.29 -17.90 57.93
N LEU A 1135 -21.14 -18.03 57.27
CA LEU A 1135 -19.93 -18.62 57.86
C LEU A 1135 -19.23 -17.59 58.77
N ALA A 1136 -18.64 -18.05 59.88
CA ALA A 1136 -17.73 -17.22 60.68
C ALA A 1136 -16.50 -16.81 59.84
N GLU A 1137 -15.95 -15.61 60.06
CA GLU A 1137 -14.84 -15.07 59.27
C GLU A 1137 -13.64 -16.05 59.21
N ASP A 1138 -13.31 -16.71 60.32
CA ASP A 1138 -12.23 -17.71 60.42
C ASP A 1138 -12.45 -18.96 59.54
N ALA A 1139 -13.71 -19.27 59.20
CA ALA A 1139 -14.06 -20.40 58.35
C ALA A 1139 -13.96 -20.05 56.86
N VAL A 1140 -14.05 -18.77 56.50
CA VAL A 1140 -13.84 -18.29 55.12
C VAL A 1140 -12.36 -18.43 54.72
N GLU A 1141 -11.42 -18.26 55.67
CA GLU A 1141 -9.99 -18.43 55.44
C GLU A 1141 -9.57 -19.88 55.11
N GLN A 1142 -10.39 -20.85 55.51
CA GLN A 1142 -10.14 -22.27 55.28
C GLN A 1142 -10.62 -22.76 53.91
N LEU A 1143 -11.27 -21.89 53.12
CA LEU A 1143 -11.73 -22.23 51.78
C LEU A 1143 -10.56 -22.40 50.80
N PRO A 1144 -10.69 -23.26 49.78
CA PRO A 1144 -9.66 -23.43 48.76
C PRO A 1144 -9.31 -22.14 48.01
N SER A 1145 -8.08 -22.03 47.49
CA SER A 1145 -7.58 -20.84 46.78
C SER A 1145 -8.45 -20.42 45.57
N HIS A 1146 -9.09 -21.37 44.89
CA HIS A 1146 -9.98 -21.11 43.76
C HIS A 1146 -11.29 -20.39 44.13
N TYR A 1147 -11.56 -20.16 45.43
CA TYR A 1147 -12.62 -19.27 45.91
C TYR A 1147 -12.19 -17.79 45.93
N LEU A 1148 -10.94 -17.45 45.57
CA LEU A 1148 -10.39 -16.10 45.72
C LEU A 1148 -10.70 -15.49 47.09
N VAL A 1149 -10.24 -16.21 48.12
CA VAL A 1149 -10.56 -15.96 49.55
C VAL A 1149 -10.38 -14.50 49.95
N HIS A 1150 -9.36 -13.80 49.43
CA HIS A 1150 -9.15 -12.37 49.69
C HIS A 1150 -10.35 -11.50 49.30
N ARG A 1151 -10.90 -11.68 48.09
CA ARG A 1151 -12.06 -10.92 47.62
C ARG A 1151 -13.33 -11.32 48.34
N LEU A 1152 -13.53 -12.62 48.56
CA LEU A 1152 -14.67 -13.12 49.32
C LEU A 1152 -14.68 -12.55 50.75
N LYS A 1153 -13.53 -12.54 51.42
CA LYS A 1153 -13.34 -11.93 52.75
C LYS A 1153 -13.68 -10.44 52.71
N SER A 1154 -13.28 -9.71 51.64
CA SER A 1154 -13.63 -8.29 51.51
C SER A 1154 -15.13 -8.01 51.44
N CYS A 1155 -15.94 -8.97 50.96
CA CYS A 1155 -17.41 -8.90 50.93
C CYS A 1155 -18.06 -9.45 52.22
N TYR A 1156 -17.41 -10.39 52.91
CA TYR A 1156 -17.90 -11.02 54.15
C TYR A 1156 -17.52 -10.29 55.44
N ALA A 1157 -16.46 -9.48 55.39
CA ALA A 1157 -15.94 -8.77 56.54
C ALA A 1157 -17.05 -7.94 57.19
N ASN A 1158 -17.09 -7.95 58.52
CA ASN A 1158 -18.03 -7.15 59.30
C ASN A 1158 -17.68 -5.65 59.25
N LYS A 1159 -17.88 -5.05 58.07
CA LYS A 1159 -17.60 -3.67 57.74
C LYS A 1159 -18.73 -2.76 58.18
N THR A 1160 -18.36 -1.60 58.71
CA THR A 1160 -19.31 -0.49 58.87
C THR A 1160 -19.75 0.02 57.49
N GLU A 1161 -20.89 0.72 57.42
CA GLU A 1161 -21.40 1.25 56.16
C GLU A 1161 -20.38 2.13 55.41
N LEU A 1162 -19.59 2.93 56.14
CA LEU A 1162 -18.58 3.82 55.56
C LEU A 1162 -17.40 3.06 54.94
N GLU A 1163 -17.12 1.84 55.37
CA GLU A 1163 -16.04 0.97 54.87
C GLU A 1163 -16.49 0.12 53.66
N GLN A 1164 -17.71 0.34 53.18
CA GLN A 1164 -18.25 -0.36 52.01
C GLN A 1164 -17.70 0.24 50.71
N PRO A 1165 -17.51 -0.58 49.66
CA PRO A 1165 -16.80 -0.16 48.46
C PRO A 1165 -17.50 0.96 47.67
N TRP A 1166 -18.80 1.20 47.86
CA TRP A 1166 -19.51 2.32 47.21
C TRP A 1166 -19.17 3.71 47.77
N HIS A 1167 -18.43 3.80 48.88
CA HIS A 1167 -17.98 5.08 49.47
C HIS A 1167 -16.59 5.52 49.02
N HIS A 1168 -15.69 4.56 48.74
CA HIS A 1168 -14.30 4.81 48.40
C HIS A 1168 -13.92 4.06 47.12
N THR A 1169 -13.44 4.78 46.12
CA THR A 1169 -13.07 4.17 44.82
C THR A 1169 -11.80 3.34 44.91
N ASP A 1170 -10.93 3.63 45.88
CA ASP A 1170 -9.73 2.83 46.15
C ASP A 1170 -10.07 1.37 46.53
N ASP A 1171 -11.31 1.11 46.97
CA ASP A 1171 -11.81 -0.23 47.27
C ASP A 1171 -12.36 -0.97 46.04
N TYR A 1172 -12.46 -0.32 44.87
CA TYR A 1172 -12.93 -0.97 43.65
C TYR A 1172 -11.95 -2.06 43.21
N TRP A 1173 -12.47 -3.14 42.64
CA TRP A 1173 -11.67 -4.20 42.03
C TRP A 1173 -11.14 -3.76 40.66
N MET A 1174 -10.40 -2.65 40.65
CA MET A 1174 -9.84 -2.03 39.43
C MET A 1174 -8.84 -2.93 38.73
N ASP A 1175 -8.19 -3.86 39.46
CA ASP A 1175 -7.31 -4.87 38.87
C ASP A 1175 -8.04 -5.91 38.00
N LEU A 1176 -9.36 -6.01 38.12
CA LEU A 1176 -10.20 -6.82 37.22
C LEU A 1176 -10.76 -5.99 36.04
N VAL A 1177 -10.49 -4.70 36.00
CA VAL A 1177 -10.89 -3.81 34.91
C VAL A 1177 -9.65 -3.53 34.05
N ASP A 1178 -9.76 -3.72 32.74
CA ASP A 1178 -8.66 -3.40 31.83
C ASP A 1178 -8.55 -1.88 31.66
N THR A 1179 -7.91 -1.22 32.64
CA THR A 1179 -7.74 0.24 32.67
C THR A 1179 -6.83 0.71 31.55
N GLU A 1180 -5.81 -0.09 31.20
CA GLU A 1180 -4.89 0.23 30.10
C GLU A 1180 -5.64 0.23 28.76
N GLN A 1181 -6.47 -0.77 28.47
CA GLN A 1181 -7.29 -0.77 27.27
C GLN A 1181 -8.26 0.42 27.24
N LEU A 1182 -8.84 0.80 28.38
CA LEU A 1182 -9.75 1.95 28.47
C LEU A 1182 -9.02 3.28 28.24
N GLU A 1183 -7.83 3.44 28.80
CA GLU A 1183 -6.96 4.59 28.61
C GLU A 1183 -6.49 4.66 27.16
N GLN A 1184 -5.99 3.56 26.58
CA GLN A 1184 -5.62 3.48 25.16
C GLN A 1184 -6.82 3.77 24.24
N ALA A 1185 -8.02 3.29 24.56
CA ALA A 1185 -9.23 3.58 23.79
C ALA A 1185 -9.63 5.06 23.88
N PHE A 1186 -9.41 5.71 25.03
CA PHE A 1186 -9.54 7.16 25.15
C PHE A 1186 -8.45 7.86 24.35
N LEU A 1187 -7.19 7.43 24.47
CA LEU A 1187 -6.04 8.02 23.79
C LEU A 1187 -6.11 7.93 22.27
N GLY A 1188 -6.63 6.81 21.76
CA GLY A 1188 -6.89 6.54 20.35
C GLY A 1188 -8.24 7.06 19.84
N PHE A 1189 -9.10 7.63 20.70
CA PHE A 1189 -10.42 8.12 20.29
C PHE A 1189 -10.28 9.13 19.15
N PRO A 1190 -10.97 8.96 18.00
CA PRO A 1190 -10.88 9.90 16.90
C PRO A 1190 -11.74 11.12 17.23
N TRP A 1191 -11.10 12.19 17.73
CA TRP A 1191 -11.75 13.46 18.01
C TRP A 1191 -11.44 14.52 16.93
N GLU A 1192 -12.37 15.46 16.76
CA GLU A 1192 -12.28 16.53 15.76
C GLU A 1192 -11.18 17.52 16.14
N GLY A 1193 -10.14 17.59 15.32
CA GLY A 1193 -8.93 18.37 15.60
C GLY A 1193 -7.74 17.51 16.04
N SER A 1194 -7.89 16.20 16.21
CA SER A 1194 -6.77 15.31 16.62
C SER A 1194 -5.55 15.38 15.70
N GLU A 1195 -5.75 15.42 14.38
CA GLU A 1195 -4.69 15.57 13.37
C GLU A 1195 -3.79 16.80 13.59
N LYS A 1196 -4.35 17.85 14.22
CA LYS A 1196 -3.68 19.12 14.48
C LYS A 1196 -2.66 19.03 15.61
N PHE A 1197 -2.89 18.17 16.59
CA PHE A 1197 -2.13 18.14 17.84
C PHE A 1197 -1.38 16.83 18.07
N ARG A 1198 -1.86 15.69 17.54
CA ARG A 1198 -1.15 14.41 17.65
C ARG A 1198 0.10 14.43 16.78
N THR A 1199 1.28 14.35 17.37
CA THR A 1199 2.45 13.79 16.68
C THR A 1199 2.12 12.33 16.40
N GLU A 1200 2.31 11.86 15.16
CA GLU A 1200 2.16 10.42 14.92
C GLU A 1200 3.33 9.72 15.62
N GLU A 1201 3.18 9.39 16.90
CA GLU A 1201 4.03 8.40 17.53
C GLU A 1201 3.67 7.05 16.93
N SER A 1202 4.40 6.66 15.89
CA SER A 1202 4.78 5.28 15.54
C SER A 1202 3.74 4.17 15.77
N SER A 1203 2.45 4.41 15.53
CA SER A 1203 1.40 3.38 15.53
C SER A 1203 0.86 3.12 14.12
N SER A 1204 1.67 3.40 13.09
CA SER A 1204 1.38 3.16 11.67
C SER A 1204 2.35 2.16 11.03
N GLY A 1205 2.81 1.18 11.83
CA GLY A 1205 3.61 0.03 11.36
C GLY A 1205 2.91 -0.88 10.33
N ALA A 1206 1.67 -0.61 9.93
CA ALA A 1206 0.94 -1.46 8.98
C ALA A 1206 0.33 -0.73 7.76
N ALA A 1207 0.35 0.60 7.69
CA ALA A 1207 -0.30 1.31 6.57
C ALA A 1207 0.48 2.52 6.02
N ALA A 1208 1.43 3.09 6.76
CA ALA A 1208 2.25 4.23 6.31
C ALA A 1208 3.59 3.83 5.68
N ALA A 1209 3.95 2.54 5.70
CA ALA A 1209 5.13 1.98 5.02
C ALA A 1209 5.02 1.95 3.48
N ALA A 1210 4.05 2.64 2.87
CA ALA A 1210 3.89 2.72 1.42
C ALA A 1210 4.20 4.12 0.83
N SER A 1211 4.62 5.11 1.63
CA SER A 1211 4.79 6.47 1.08
C SER A 1211 5.82 7.39 1.73
N ILE A 1212 6.83 6.86 2.43
CA ILE A 1212 8.06 7.61 2.72
C ILE A 1212 9.23 6.76 2.22
N THR A 1213 9.57 6.98 0.96
CA THR A 1213 10.76 6.44 0.29
C THR A 1213 11.98 7.18 0.80
N THR A 1214 12.44 6.83 2.00
CA THR A 1214 13.83 7.07 2.41
C THR A 1214 14.76 6.21 1.54
N ALA A 1215 16.05 6.54 1.56
CA ALA A 1215 17.13 6.18 0.65
C ALA A 1215 17.26 4.72 0.12
N ASP A 1216 16.45 3.77 0.57
CA ASP A 1216 16.46 2.37 0.15
C ASP A 1216 15.73 2.09 -1.18
N ASP A 1217 14.95 3.04 -1.70
CA ASP A 1217 14.32 2.91 -3.03
C ASP A 1217 15.27 3.17 -4.21
N LEU A 1218 16.57 3.38 -3.94
CA LEU A 1218 17.64 3.24 -4.94
C LEU A 1218 17.64 1.86 -5.62
N ILE A 1219 16.89 0.90 -5.07
CA ILE A 1219 16.83 -0.49 -5.52
C ILE A 1219 15.50 -0.78 -6.27
N SER A 1220 14.61 0.18 -6.48
CA SER A 1220 13.30 -0.07 -7.12
C SER A 1220 13.36 -0.34 -8.64
N LEU A 1221 14.47 -0.08 -9.34
CA LEU A 1221 14.69 -0.62 -10.69
C LEU A 1221 15.08 -2.10 -10.69
N SER A 1222 15.44 -2.66 -9.53
CA SER A 1222 16.08 -3.97 -9.44
C SER A 1222 15.18 -5.15 -9.81
N THR A 1223 13.86 -5.06 -9.93
CA THR A 1223 13.10 -6.24 -10.37
C THR A 1223 13.33 -6.59 -11.85
N THR A 1224 13.66 -5.60 -12.68
CA THR A 1224 14.09 -5.82 -14.08
C THR A 1224 15.61 -5.93 -14.18
N THR A 1225 16.37 -5.13 -13.43
CA THR A 1225 17.85 -5.19 -13.43
C THR A 1225 18.41 -6.45 -12.77
N ARG A 1226 17.75 -6.99 -11.73
CA ARG A 1226 18.08 -8.27 -11.08
C ARG A 1226 17.57 -9.47 -11.90
N ARG A 1227 16.54 -9.28 -12.74
CA ARG A 1227 16.17 -10.24 -13.81
C ARG A 1227 17.17 -10.24 -14.97
N LEU A 1228 17.81 -9.11 -15.28
CA LEU A 1228 18.86 -9.03 -16.29
C LEU A 1228 20.23 -9.54 -15.80
N ARG A 1229 20.51 -9.49 -14.49
CA ARG A 1229 21.67 -10.17 -13.87
C ARG A 1229 21.65 -11.70 -14.01
N LEU A 1230 20.54 -12.31 -14.45
CA LEU A 1230 20.34 -13.76 -14.43
C LEU A 1230 20.65 -14.48 -15.75
N ILE A 1231 21.21 -13.82 -16.76
CA ILE A 1231 21.31 -14.45 -18.10
C ILE A 1231 22.68 -15.11 -18.38
N THR A 1232 23.68 -15.03 -17.51
CA THR A 1232 24.96 -15.75 -17.69
C THR A 1232 25.63 -16.00 -16.34
N ASP A 1233 25.27 -17.12 -15.72
CA ASP A 1233 26.04 -17.72 -14.62
C ASP A 1233 27.27 -18.43 -15.22
N GLU A 1234 28.38 -18.60 -14.49
CA GLU A 1234 29.57 -19.33 -14.97
C GLU A 1234 29.19 -20.72 -15.52
N SER A 1235 28.08 -21.28 -15.02
CA SER A 1235 27.47 -22.52 -15.48
C SER A 1235 27.08 -22.60 -16.96
N THR A 1236 26.87 -21.47 -17.67
CA THR A 1236 26.54 -21.46 -19.10
C THR A 1236 27.76 -21.45 -20.01
N ILE A 1237 28.97 -21.24 -19.46
CA ILE A 1237 30.21 -21.20 -20.23
C ILE A 1237 30.79 -22.62 -20.28
N GLU A 1238 30.85 -23.24 -21.46
CA GLU A 1238 31.51 -24.54 -21.60
C GLU A 1238 33.03 -24.35 -21.55
N PRO A 1239 33.74 -24.90 -20.54
CA PRO A 1239 35.18 -24.77 -20.47
C PRO A 1239 35.85 -25.60 -21.56
N LEU A 1240 37.05 -25.19 -21.96
CA LEU A 1240 37.91 -26.01 -22.82
C LEU A 1240 38.03 -27.44 -22.24
N PRO A 1241 37.78 -28.50 -23.04
CA PRO A 1241 37.84 -29.88 -22.58
C PRO A 1241 39.15 -30.21 -21.87
N PRO A 1242 39.15 -31.15 -20.90
CA PRO A 1242 40.37 -31.55 -20.22
C PRO A 1242 41.39 -32.07 -21.24
N LEU A 1243 42.67 -31.75 -21.00
CA LEU A 1243 43.75 -32.16 -21.88
C LEU A 1243 43.96 -33.68 -21.77
N VAL A 1244 43.61 -34.42 -22.81
CA VAL A 1244 43.81 -35.88 -22.88
C VAL A 1244 44.94 -36.20 -23.85
N ILE A 1245 46.16 -36.44 -23.36
CA ILE A 1245 47.26 -36.89 -24.23
C ILE A 1245 47.38 -38.41 -24.11
N ASN A 1246 46.84 -39.12 -25.10
CA ASN A 1246 46.88 -40.57 -25.15
C ASN A 1246 48.31 -41.08 -25.44
N THR A 1247 48.74 -42.10 -24.70
CA THR A 1247 49.95 -42.85 -25.05
C THR A 1247 49.70 -43.64 -26.33
N PRO A 1248 50.60 -43.58 -27.33
CA PRO A 1248 50.44 -44.37 -28.54
C PRO A 1248 50.42 -45.86 -28.17
N SER A 1249 49.35 -46.54 -28.58
CA SER A 1249 49.17 -47.97 -28.39
C SER A 1249 50.25 -48.73 -29.16
N THR A 1250 51.26 -49.20 -28.45
CA THR A 1250 52.27 -50.10 -28.99
C THR A 1250 51.70 -51.51 -29.05
N SER A 1251 51.06 -51.88 -30.17
CA SER A 1251 50.93 -53.30 -30.50
C SER A 1251 50.66 -53.55 -31.99
N THR A 1252 51.73 -53.60 -32.78
CA THR A 1252 51.85 -54.65 -33.79
C THR A 1252 52.46 -55.89 -33.12
N SER A 1253 51.63 -56.84 -32.69
CA SER A 1253 52.01 -58.27 -32.76
C SER A 1253 50.80 -59.20 -32.55
N THR A 1254 50.74 -60.15 -33.46
CA THR A 1254 49.80 -61.25 -33.60
C THR A 1254 49.88 -62.28 -32.46
N SER A 1255 48.72 -62.82 -32.11
CA SER A 1255 48.45 -64.16 -31.52
C SER A 1255 48.30 -64.32 -29.99
N SER A 1256 47.04 -64.32 -29.56
CA SER A 1256 46.40 -65.25 -28.59
C SER A 1256 44.93 -64.79 -28.46
N ILE A 1257 43.87 -65.41 -29.01
CA ILE A 1257 43.54 -66.82 -29.27
C ILE A 1257 43.95 -67.72 -28.09
N LYS A 1258 43.23 -67.62 -26.96
CA LYS A 1258 42.50 -68.71 -26.29
C LYS A 1258 42.31 -68.49 -24.78
N LYS A 1259 41.04 -68.32 -24.39
CA LYS A 1259 40.32 -68.65 -23.14
C LYS A 1259 39.41 -67.47 -22.81
N LYS A 1260 38.08 -67.52 -22.79
CA LYS A 1260 37.02 -68.54 -22.61
C LYS A 1260 35.75 -67.86 -23.21
N MET A 1261 34.80 -68.44 -23.95
CA MET A 1261 34.02 -69.68 -23.76
C MET A 1261 33.76 -70.04 -22.30
N ASN A 1262 32.69 -69.47 -21.71
CA ASN A 1262 31.59 -70.21 -21.10
C ASN A 1262 30.48 -69.27 -20.57
N LEU A 1263 29.32 -69.35 -21.21
CA LEU A 1263 27.93 -69.17 -20.71
C LEU A 1263 27.61 -68.03 -19.73
N LYS A 1264 26.78 -67.07 -20.18
CA LYS A 1264 25.32 -67.15 -20.01
C LYS A 1264 24.61 -66.48 -21.16
#